data_AF-A0A9Q0LBB6-F1
#
_entry.id   AF-A0A9Q0LBB6-F1
#
_cell.length_a   1.000
_cell.length_b   1.000
_cell.length_c   1.000
_cell.angle_alpha   90.00
_cell.angle_beta   90.00
_cell.angle_gamma   90.00
#
_symmetry.space_group_name_H-M   'P 1'
#
loop_
_entity.id
_entity.type
_entity.pdbx_description
1 polymer ?
#
loop_
_entity_poly.entity_id
_entity_poly.type
_entity_poly.pdbx_seq_one_letter_code
_entity_poly.pdbx_strand_id
1 'polypeptide(L)'
;MKNNKLNFNQSFQEESELNSNLKSNSIKKTIYEILIKIQEKKQITKEEIQKIEKTQLFQLFPSNFFVDLLDEKMGKLKSISENLTQKETKLNQKQQKLNQKQQTLEEKENDLNKNKTQLQKKENEINQKQQKLKVKENENLQKENEINQKQQKLEEKENQINQNKTKLQKKENEINQKQQKLNQKKNENLQKENHLNQNKIELEKREQKIQEKENENLQKENEINQNKIELEKREQKIQEKENHLNQKQQKLNQKKNENLQKENELNQKQQKLEEKENDLNQNKTKLQKKENEINQKQQKLKEKENDLNQNKIELTKRENKPEIEERKIQINLQNFREQKEGKISGIKFEEEINIEKTIQWMKEFQLNEKIQQNGCFILHNFSVGDHENQIEIRIRDGISTIIKSMNNFPNNEDIQNYSCRAFINISVNDKNQIEIGKKDGISIIIKLMNNFPNNQDIQKHGCWALNNLSFNNENQIEIGKKDGISTIIKSMNNFPNNQDIQKHGCWALKNIAANDENKIEIRKKDGISTIIKSMNNFPNNQDIQKQGCWALSNIAIGNNENKIEIRKKKGISTIIKSMNNFPNNQDIQNYSCRAFINISVNDKNKIEIRKKDGISTIIKSMNNFPNNQDIQKNGCWALSNIAANNENQIEIKRLNGNELIKKAMNNFPNNKDIQEKGNWTLERLEK
;
A
#
# COMPACT_ATOMS: atom_id res chain seq x y z
N MET A 1 -51.22 -80.63 60.79
CA MET A 1 -52.02 -80.60 62.04
C MET A 1 -52.33 -82.03 62.48
N LYS A 2 -53.03 -82.23 63.61
CA LYS A 2 -53.18 -83.52 64.31
C LYS A 2 -54.20 -84.49 63.68
N ASN A 3 -54.00 -85.78 63.98
CA ASN A 3 -54.97 -86.87 64.20
C ASN A 3 -56.04 -87.25 63.14
N ASN A 4 -56.05 -88.53 62.75
CA ASN A 4 -57.12 -89.52 63.03
C ASN A 4 -56.64 -90.94 62.58
N LYS A 5 -56.76 -92.01 63.40
CA LYS A 5 -57.88 -92.99 63.54
C LYS A 5 -58.14 -93.83 62.26
N LEU A 6 -58.34 -95.16 62.30
CA LEU A 6 -58.35 -96.17 63.39
C LEU A 6 -58.08 -97.60 62.82
N ASN A 7 -57.92 -98.60 63.69
CA ASN A 7 -57.92 -100.04 63.35
C ASN A 7 -59.24 -100.50 62.69
N PHE A 8 -59.19 -101.59 61.91
CA PHE A 8 -60.33 -102.51 61.72
C PHE A 8 -59.85 -103.95 61.39
N ASN A 9 -60.27 -104.92 62.22
CA ASN A 9 -60.34 -106.39 62.07
C ASN A 9 -59.12 -107.18 61.51
N GLN A 10 -58.67 -108.32 62.06
CA GLN A 10 -59.11 -109.12 63.23
C GLN A 10 -60.61 -109.46 63.32
N SER A 11 -61.09 -110.34 62.44
CA SER A 11 -62.27 -111.22 62.67
C SER A 11 -62.58 -112.09 61.44
N PHE A 12 -61.89 -113.23 61.28
CA PHE A 12 -62.33 -114.33 60.39
C PHE A 12 -61.54 -115.62 60.66
N GLN A 13 -61.68 -116.19 61.86
CA GLN A 13 -61.02 -117.45 62.22
C GLN A 13 -61.87 -118.43 63.07
N GLU A 14 -63.13 -118.10 63.36
CA GLU A 14 -63.99 -118.85 64.29
C GLU A 14 -65.19 -119.56 63.60
N GLU A 15 -65.45 -119.31 62.31
CA GLU A 15 -66.68 -119.76 61.64
C GLU A 15 -66.65 -121.21 61.09
N SER A 16 -65.59 -121.97 61.37
CA SER A 16 -65.40 -123.35 60.89
C SER A 16 -66.05 -124.41 61.79
N GLU A 17 -65.98 -124.26 63.12
CA GLU A 17 -66.33 -125.33 64.05
C GLU A 17 -67.84 -125.52 64.26
N LEU A 18 -68.64 -124.48 64.02
CA LEU A 18 -70.10 -124.51 64.21
C LEU A 18 -70.83 -125.48 63.25
N ASN A 19 -70.21 -125.79 62.10
CA ASN A 19 -70.86 -126.50 60.98
C ASN A 19 -70.84 -128.03 61.11
N SER A 20 -70.12 -128.57 62.10
CA SER A 20 -70.03 -130.01 62.38
C SER A 20 -71.27 -130.53 63.15
N ASN A 21 -71.65 -129.83 64.22
CA ASN A 21 -72.70 -130.25 65.15
C ASN A 21 -74.11 -130.32 64.53
N LEU A 22 -74.42 -129.48 63.54
CA LEU A 22 -75.74 -129.42 62.92
C LEU A 22 -76.11 -130.69 62.12
N LYS A 23 -75.12 -131.43 61.58
CA LYS A 23 -75.37 -132.66 60.82
C LYS A 23 -75.85 -133.83 61.68
N SER A 24 -75.48 -133.86 62.97
CA SER A 24 -75.83 -134.96 63.90
C SER A 24 -77.31 -134.97 64.30
N ASN A 25 -77.89 -133.80 64.59
CA ASN A 25 -79.26 -133.69 65.09
C ASN A 25 -80.34 -133.88 64.01
N SER A 26 -80.02 -133.58 62.74
CA SER A 26 -80.94 -133.79 61.60
C SER A 26 -81.37 -135.26 61.46
N ILE A 27 -80.41 -136.19 61.57
CA ILE A 27 -80.65 -137.63 61.41
C ILE A 27 -81.55 -138.18 62.54
N LYS A 28 -81.33 -137.74 63.78
CA LYS A 28 -82.16 -138.16 64.94
C LYS A 28 -83.63 -137.75 64.78
N LYS A 29 -83.90 -136.54 64.26
CA LYS A 29 -85.27 -136.06 64.04
C LYS A 29 -86.01 -136.90 62.98
N THR A 30 -85.36 -137.19 61.86
CA THR A 30 -85.93 -138.01 60.77
C THR A 30 -86.33 -139.42 61.25
N ILE A 31 -85.54 -140.04 62.15
CA ILE A 31 -85.87 -141.35 62.72
C ILE A 31 -87.13 -141.29 63.59
N TYR A 32 -87.30 -140.24 64.39
CA TYR A 32 -88.50 -140.05 65.23
C TYR A 32 -89.78 -139.86 64.40
N GLU A 33 -89.70 -139.09 63.30
CA GLU A 33 -90.85 -138.85 62.40
C GLU A 33 -91.27 -140.09 61.61
N ILE A 34 -90.38 -141.08 61.45
CA ILE A 34 -90.69 -142.40 60.86
C ILE A 34 -91.39 -143.30 61.88
N LEU A 35 -90.94 -143.34 63.14
CA LEU A 35 -91.54 -144.16 64.20
C LEU A 35 -93.01 -143.78 64.46
N ILE A 36 -93.33 -142.48 64.47
CA ILE A 36 -94.70 -141.98 64.67
C ILE A 36 -95.66 -142.49 63.58
N LYS A 37 -95.20 -142.65 62.33
CA LYS A 37 -96.05 -143.13 61.21
C LYS A 37 -96.34 -144.64 61.23
N ILE A 38 -95.69 -145.41 62.10
CA ILE A 38 -96.01 -146.83 62.32
C ILE A 38 -97.21 -146.99 63.27
N GLN A 39 -97.50 -145.97 64.09
CA GLN A 39 -98.48 -146.01 65.18
C GLN A 39 -99.96 -146.06 64.72
N GLU A 40 -100.25 -145.82 63.43
CA GLU A 40 -101.62 -145.57 62.95
C GLU A 40 -102.33 -146.75 62.23
N LYS A 41 -101.69 -147.92 62.03
CA LYS A 41 -102.25 -148.95 61.11
C LYS A 41 -102.40 -150.41 61.56
N LYS A 42 -101.89 -150.83 62.73
CA LYS A 42 -102.30 -152.09 63.39
C LYS A 42 -102.31 -151.92 64.91
N GLN A 43 -103.32 -152.50 65.57
CA GLN A 43 -103.45 -152.44 67.04
C GLN A 43 -102.30 -153.22 67.70
N ILE A 44 -101.40 -152.48 68.36
CA ILE A 44 -100.39 -153.01 69.28
C ILE A 44 -100.40 -152.11 70.51
N THR A 45 -100.38 -152.71 71.70
CA THR A 45 -100.54 -151.97 72.95
C THR A 45 -99.26 -151.23 73.34
N LYS A 46 -99.41 -150.09 74.04
CA LYS A 46 -98.33 -149.10 74.26
C LYS A 46 -97.11 -149.66 75.05
N GLU A 47 -97.29 -150.78 75.73
CA GLU A 47 -96.29 -151.44 76.58
C GLU A 47 -95.43 -152.45 75.80
N GLU A 48 -95.85 -152.90 74.61
CA GLU A 48 -95.12 -153.90 73.82
C GLU A 48 -94.05 -153.26 72.91
N ILE A 49 -94.28 -152.04 72.43
CA ILE A 49 -93.32 -151.31 71.58
C ILE A 49 -92.07 -150.86 72.37
N GLN A 50 -92.11 -150.84 73.71
CA GLN A 50 -90.92 -150.61 74.54
C GLN A 50 -89.92 -151.79 74.55
N LYS A 51 -90.17 -152.88 73.82
CA LYS A 51 -89.30 -154.08 73.81
C LYS A 51 -88.92 -154.66 72.43
N ILE A 52 -89.11 -153.93 71.33
CA ILE A 52 -88.65 -154.39 70.00
C ILE A 52 -87.26 -153.82 69.70
N GLU A 53 -86.25 -154.69 69.77
CA GLU A 53 -84.88 -154.37 69.37
C GLU A 53 -84.69 -154.34 67.84
N LYS A 54 -83.46 -153.97 67.43
CA LYS A 54 -83.02 -153.46 66.12
C LYS A 54 -83.23 -154.35 64.88
N THR A 55 -83.89 -155.50 64.98
CA THR A 55 -83.62 -156.68 64.13
C THR A 55 -84.82 -157.18 63.30
N GLN A 56 -86.00 -156.56 63.38
CA GLN A 56 -87.22 -157.05 62.68
C GLN A 56 -87.86 -156.07 61.67
N LEU A 57 -87.28 -154.89 61.44
CA LEU A 57 -87.85 -153.86 60.54
C LEU A 57 -87.73 -154.17 59.02
N PHE A 58 -87.21 -155.33 58.64
CA PHE A 58 -86.68 -155.60 57.28
C PHE A 58 -87.67 -156.23 56.27
N GLN A 59 -88.98 -156.33 56.58
CA GLN A 59 -89.93 -157.16 55.81
C GLN A 59 -91.19 -156.45 55.26
N LEU A 60 -91.29 -155.11 55.25
CA LEU A 60 -92.58 -154.44 54.95
C LEU A 60 -92.68 -153.50 53.73
N PHE A 61 -91.59 -152.96 53.15
CA PHE A 61 -91.70 -152.09 51.96
C PHE A 61 -90.51 -152.21 50.98
N PRO A 62 -90.75 -152.30 49.65
CA PRO A 62 -89.69 -152.40 48.63
C PRO A 62 -89.07 -151.04 48.25
N SER A 63 -87.85 -151.09 47.70
CA SER A 63 -86.83 -150.03 47.84
C SER A 63 -86.96 -148.76 47.00
N ASN A 64 -87.82 -148.72 45.97
CA ASN A 64 -87.61 -147.81 44.83
C ASN A 64 -88.05 -146.33 45.02
N PHE A 65 -88.62 -145.93 46.17
CA PHE A 65 -89.12 -144.56 46.35
C PHE A 65 -88.08 -143.54 46.89
N PHE A 66 -86.99 -144.00 47.51
CA PHE A 66 -86.05 -143.11 48.23
C PHE A 66 -84.92 -142.53 47.36
N VAL A 67 -84.68 -143.06 46.16
CA VAL A 67 -83.57 -142.63 45.29
C VAL A 67 -83.90 -141.32 44.58
N ASP A 68 -85.01 -141.29 43.83
CA ASP A 68 -85.41 -140.17 42.97
C ASP A 68 -85.49 -138.81 43.70
N LEU A 69 -85.91 -138.82 44.98
CA LEU A 69 -86.04 -137.61 45.80
C LEU A 69 -84.69 -137.04 46.27
N LEU A 70 -83.63 -137.85 46.32
CA LEU A 70 -82.28 -137.39 46.69
C LEU A 70 -81.59 -136.69 45.52
N ASP A 71 -81.69 -137.22 44.31
CA ASP A 71 -81.07 -136.63 43.12
C ASP A 71 -81.67 -135.26 42.76
N GLU A 72 -82.99 -135.09 42.88
CA GLU A 72 -83.65 -133.79 42.63
C GLU A 72 -83.10 -132.69 43.57
N LYS A 73 -82.80 -133.04 44.83
CA LYS A 73 -82.23 -132.10 45.81
C LYS A 73 -80.74 -131.87 45.63
N MET A 74 -79.96 -132.89 45.22
CA MET A 74 -78.54 -132.69 44.86
C MET A 74 -78.40 -131.77 43.64
N GLY A 75 -79.23 -131.93 42.62
CA GLY A 75 -79.23 -131.06 41.43
C GLY A 75 -79.46 -129.58 41.78
N LYS A 76 -80.44 -129.30 42.63
CA LYS A 76 -80.73 -127.93 43.11
C LYS A 76 -79.59 -127.34 43.95
N LEU A 77 -78.96 -128.12 44.82
CA LEU A 77 -77.79 -127.69 45.60
C LEU A 77 -76.60 -127.33 44.69
N LYS A 78 -76.33 -128.15 43.66
CA LYS A 78 -75.24 -127.91 42.70
C LYS A 78 -75.43 -126.59 41.95
N SER A 79 -76.64 -126.32 41.45
CA SER A 79 -76.97 -125.06 40.78
C SER A 79 -76.81 -123.82 41.67
N ILE A 80 -77.12 -123.93 42.97
CA ILE A 80 -76.91 -122.84 43.95
C ILE A 80 -75.40 -122.61 44.17
N SER A 81 -74.61 -123.68 44.29
CA SER A 81 -73.15 -123.60 44.42
C SER A 81 -72.51 -122.88 43.23
N GLU A 82 -72.85 -123.29 42.00
CA GLU A 82 -72.33 -122.69 40.76
C GLU A 82 -72.70 -121.21 40.64
N ASN A 83 -73.92 -120.82 41.07
CA ASN A 83 -74.34 -119.42 41.13
C ASN A 83 -73.58 -118.59 42.19
N LEU A 84 -73.20 -119.19 43.33
CA LEU A 84 -72.38 -118.52 44.34
C LEU A 84 -70.96 -118.28 43.82
N THR A 85 -70.30 -119.30 43.24
CA THR A 85 -68.96 -119.16 42.65
C THR A 85 -68.94 -118.14 41.50
N GLN A 86 -70.02 -118.04 40.71
CA GLN A 86 -70.17 -116.97 39.70
C GLN A 86 -70.36 -115.57 40.30
N LYS A 87 -71.00 -115.43 41.46
CA LYS A 87 -71.11 -114.15 42.16
C LYS A 87 -69.79 -113.74 42.80
N GLU A 88 -69.10 -114.68 43.41
CA GLU A 88 -67.79 -114.51 44.05
C GLU A 88 -66.71 -114.07 43.04
N THR A 89 -66.61 -114.76 41.90
CA THR A 89 -65.70 -114.34 40.81
C THR A 89 -66.04 -112.96 40.27
N LYS A 90 -67.33 -112.62 40.10
CA LYS A 90 -67.77 -111.25 39.73
C LYS A 90 -67.47 -110.21 40.81
N LEU A 91 -67.49 -110.57 42.09
CA LEU A 91 -67.11 -109.70 43.21
C LEU A 91 -65.60 -109.45 43.22
N ASN A 92 -64.78 -110.49 43.07
CA ASN A 92 -63.32 -110.39 43.00
C ASN A 92 -62.87 -109.56 41.79
N GLN A 93 -63.51 -109.72 40.63
CA GLN A 93 -63.27 -108.85 39.46
C GLN A 93 -63.65 -107.38 39.72
N LYS A 94 -64.71 -107.11 40.49
CA LYS A 94 -65.06 -105.74 40.91
C LYS A 94 -64.04 -105.19 41.90
N GLN A 95 -63.56 -105.99 42.86
CA GLN A 95 -62.55 -105.57 43.82
C GLN A 95 -61.21 -105.24 43.13
N GLN A 96 -60.75 -106.07 42.19
CA GLN A 96 -59.55 -105.76 41.39
C GLN A 96 -59.70 -104.44 40.62
N LYS A 97 -60.85 -104.20 39.98
CA LYS A 97 -61.14 -102.93 39.28
C LYS A 97 -61.27 -101.73 40.24
N LEU A 98 -61.68 -101.94 41.49
CA LEU A 98 -61.71 -100.90 42.52
C LEU A 98 -60.29 -100.54 42.98
N ASN A 99 -59.47 -101.55 43.29
CA ASN A 99 -58.07 -101.37 43.68
C ASN A 99 -57.26 -100.65 42.58
N GLN A 100 -57.43 -101.05 41.31
CA GLN A 100 -56.82 -100.37 40.15
C GLN A 100 -57.24 -98.89 40.07
N LYS A 101 -58.54 -98.60 40.22
CA LYS A 101 -59.04 -97.21 40.23
C LYS A 101 -58.48 -96.40 41.39
N GLN A 102 -58.27 -97.01 42.56
CA GLN A 102 -57.69 -96.36 43.72
C GLN A 102 -56.21 -96.00 43.47
N GLN A 103 -55.42 -96.93 42.91
CA GLN A 103 -54.03 -96.66 42.52
C GLN A 103 -53.94 -95.50 41.50
N THR A 104 -54.77 -95.51 40.46
CA THR A 104 -54.82 -94.38 39.49
C THR A 104 -55.33 -93.07 40.10
N LEU A 105 -56.06 -93.11 41.22
CA LEU A 105 -56.46 -91.90 41.95
C LEU A 105 -55.28 -91.36 42.77
N GLU A 106 -54.56 -92.23 43.48
CA GLU A 106 -53.36 -91.90 44.26
C GLU A 106 -52.24 -91.35 43.35
N GLU A 107 -52.03 -91.92 42.16
CA GLU A 107 -51.12 -91.39 41.13
C GLU A 107 -51.49 -89.95 40.72
N LYS A 108 -52.78 -89.71 40.43
CA LYS A 108 -53.29 -88.39 40.03
C LYS A 108 -53.25 -87.37 41.16
N GLU A 109 -53.46 -87.79 42.40
CA GLU A 109 -53.32 -86.93 43.57
C GLU A 109 -51.84 -86.53 43.79
N ASN A 110 -50.92 -87.48 43.62
CA ASN A 110 -49.49 -87.20 43.66
C ASN A 110 -49.06 -86.22 42.56
N ASP A 111 -49.53 -86.38 41.32
CA ASP A 111 -49.23 -85.45 40.23
C ASP A 111 -49.91 -84.08 40.39
N LEU A 112 -51.13 -84.03 40.93
CA LEU A 112 -51.79 -82.78 41.31
C LEU A 112 -50.98 -82.02 42.38
N ASN A 113 -50.44 -82.72 43.38
CA ASN A 113 -49.59 -82.15 44.42
C ASN A 113 -48.24 -81.66 43.86
N LYS A 114 -47.62 -82.40 42.93
CA LYS A 114 -46.42 -81.92 42.17
C LYS A 114 -46.74 -80.64 41.39
N ASN A 115 -47.85 -80.62 40.65
CA ASN A 115 -48.25 -79.47 39.83
C ASN A 115 -48.60 -78.24 40.68
N LYS A 116 -49.31 -78.42 41.79
CA LYS A 116 -49.56 -77.36 42.80
C LYS A 116 -48.26 -76.76 43.33
N THR A 117 -47.27 -77.61 43.63
CA THR A 117 -45.94 -77.17 44.09
C THR A 117 -45.17 -76.41 43.00
N GLN A 118 -45.28 -76.81 41.72
CA GLN A 118 -44.67 -76.08 40.61
C GLN A 118 -45.35 -74.73 40.35
N LEU A 119 -46.69 -74.66 40.42
CA LEU A 119 -47.44 -73.41 40.29
C LEU A 119 -47.04 -72.41 41.37
N GLN A 120 -46.97 -72.85 42.64
CA GLN A 120 -46.57 -71.98 43.75
C GLN A 120 -45.11 -71.49 43.64
N LYS A 121 -44.21 -72.26 43.00
CA LYS A 121 -42.86 -71.78 42.65
C LYS A 121 -42.90 -70.69 41.57
N LYS A 122 -43.67 -70.91 40.48
CA LYS A 122 -43.84 -69.92 39.40
C LYS A 122 -44.50 -68.63 39.87
N GLU A 123 -45.49 -68.73 40.75
CA GLU A 123 -46.15 -67.58 41.41
C GLU A 123 -45.13 -66.73 42.19
N ASN A 124 -44.30 -67.38 43.01
CA ASN A 124 -43.22 -66.69 43.75
C ASN A 124 -42.19 -66.03 42.81
N GLU A 125 -41.80 -66.69 41.71
CA GLU A 125 -40.94 -66.08 40.69
C GLU A 125 -41.58 -64.86 40.02
N ILE A 126 -42.87 -64.93 39.69
CA ILE A 126 -43.62 -63.81 39.08
C ILE A 126 -43.68 -62.64 40.07
N ASN A 127 -43.99 -62.89 41.34
CA ASN A 127 -44.03 -61.87 42.38
C ASN A 127 -42.66 -61.17 42.56
N GLN A 128 -41.56 -61.94 42.55
CA GLN A 128 -40.20 -61.37 42.57
C GLN A 128 -39.88 -60.55 41.31
N LYS A 129 -40.32 -61.00 40.12
CA LYS A 129 -40.13 -60.26 38.85
C LYS A 129 -40.93 -58.96 38.83
N GLN A 130 -42.17 -58.96 39.35
CA GLN A 130 -43.00 -57.75 39.50
C GLN A 130 -42.40 -56.74 40.48
N GLN A 131 -41.85 -57.20 41.62
CA GLN A 131 -41.14 -56.31 42.56
C GLN A 131 -39.91 -55.67 41.91
N LYS A 132 -39.10 -56.45 41.16
CA LYS A 132 -37.94 -55.93 40.42
C LYS A 132 -38.32 -54.97 39.29
N LEU A 133 -39.48 -55.14 38.66
CA LEU A 133 -40.02 -54.18 37.68
C LEU A 133 -40.37 -52.85 38.36
N LYS A 134 -41.14 -52.87 39.45
CA LYS A 134 -41.50 -51.65 40.21
C LYS A 134 -40.30 -50.83 40.69
N VAL A 135 -39.21 -51.49 41.10
CA VAL A 135 -37.96 -50.79 41.45
C VAL A 135 -37.37 -50.09 40.22
N LYS A 136 -37.30 -50.75 39.06
CA LYS A 136 -36.80 -50.15 37.81
C LYS A 136 -37.69 -49.04 37.26
N GLU A 137 -39.01 -49.15 37.42
CA GLU A 137 -39.97 -48.11 37.06
C GLU A 137 -39.69 -46.82 37.87
N ASN A 138 -39.52 -46.96 39.19
CA ASN A 138 -39.15 -45.85 40.07
C ASN A 138 -37.76 -45.26 39.74
N GLU A 139 -36.75 -46.11 39.49
CA GLU A 139 -35.42 -45.63 39.06
C GLU A 139 -35.47 -44.84 37.74
N ASN A 140 -36.28 -45.29 36.78
CA ASN A 140 -36.43 -44.62 35.48
C ASN A 140 -37.13 -43.28 35.65
N LEU A 141 -38.20 -43.22 36.46
CA LEU A 141 -38.89 -41.98 36.79
C LEU A 141 -37.96 -40.97 37.50
N GLN A 142 -37.06 -41.44 38.38
CA GLN A 142 -36.03 -40.57 38.97
C GLN A 142 -35.05 -40.03 37.91
N LYS A 143 -34.56 -40.88 37.00
CA LYS A 143 -33.66 -40.47 35.90
C LYS A 143 -34.34 -39.48 34.93
N GLU A 144 -35.62 -39.67 34.64
CA GLU A 144 -36.42 -38.75 33.83
C GLU A 144 -36.54 -37.37 34.49
N ASN A 145 -36.84 -37.32 35.78
CA ASN A 145 -36.86 -36.07 36.55
C ASN A 145 -35.48 -35.37 36.59
N GLU A 146 -34.38 -36.13 36.73
CA GLU A 146 -33.03 -35.59 36.61
C GLU A 146 -32.73 -35.00 35.21
N ILE A 147 -33.18 -35.67 34.15
CA ILE A 147 -33.00 -35.20 32.76
C ILE A 147 -33.78 -33.89 32.55
N ASN A 148 -35.04 -33.84 32.98
CA ASN A 148 -35.88 -32.64 32.89
C ASN A 148 -35.26 -31.44 33.63
N GLN A 149 -34.72 -31.65 34.84
CA GLN A 149 -34.00 -30.59 35.57
C GLN A 149 -32.70 -30.15 34.89
N LYS A 150 -31.97 -31.07 34.23
CA LYS A 150 -30.75 -30.75 33.46
C LYS A 150 -31.10 -29.98 32.18
N GLN A 151 -32.23 -30.28 31.55
CA GLN A 151 -32.72 -29.59 30.36
C GLN A 151 -33.17 -28.15 30.66
N GLN A 152 -33.93 -27.93 31.74
CA GLN A 152 -34.27 -26.58 32.21
C GLN A 152 -33.01 -25.72 32.46
N LYS A 153 -32.02 -26.27 33.16
CA LYS A 153 -30.72 -25.60 33.42
C LYS A 153 -29.87 -25.39 32.17
N LEU A 154 -30.16 -26.07 31.06
CA LEU A 154 -29.53 -25.83 29.76
C LEU A 154 -30.20 -24.66 29.05
N GLU A 155 -31.53 -24.63 29.05
CA GLU A 155 -32.35 -23.55 28.49
C GLU A 155 -32.13 -22.21 29.20
N GLU A 156 -32.00 -22.19 30.53
CA GLU A 156 -31.59 -21.01 31.30
C GLU A 156 -30.23 -20.45 30.83
N LYS A 157 -29.25 -21.34 30.60
CA LYS A 157 -27.91 -20.96 30.14
C LYS A 157 -27.91 -20.48 28.69
N GLU A 158 -28.69 -21.12 27.81
CA GLU A 158 -28.84 -20.68 26.43
C GLU A 158 -29.46 -19.28 26.35
N ASN A 159 -30.51 -19.02 27.13
CA ASN A 159 -31.08 -17.68 27.29
C ASN A 159 -30.06 -16.66 27.82
N GLN A 160 -29.25 -17.03 28.83
CA GLN A 160 -28.18 -16.16 29.34
C GLN A 160 -27.08 -15.88 28.30
N ILE A 161 -26.70 -16.89 27.50
CA ILE A 161 -25.75 -16.76 26.38
C ILE A 161 -26.29 -15.82 25.31
N ASN A 162 -27.56 -15.97 24.93
CA ASN A 162 -28.22 -15.11 23.95
C ASN A 162 -28.31 -13.65 24.43
N GLN A 163 -28.66 -13.40 25.69
CA GLN A 163 -28.60 -12.05 26.28
C GLN A 163 -27.16 -11.48 26.26
N ASN A 164 -26.15 -12.28 26.59
CA ASN A 164 -24.76 -11.83 26.60
C ASN A 164 -24.22 -11.56 25.19
N LYS A 165 -24.61 -12.36 24.20
CA LYS A 165 -24.33 -12.12 22.77
C LYS A 165 -24.93 -10.78 22.32
N THR A 166 -26.17 -10.47 22.68
CA THR A 166 -26.80 -9.16 22.40
C THR A 166 -26.08 -8.00 23.10
N LYS A 167 -25.63 -8.17 24.35
CA LYS A 167 -24.81 -7.16 25.07
C LYS A 167 -23.45 -6.96 24.40
N LEU A 168 -22.80 -8.02 23.93
CA LEU A 168 -21.52 -7.96 23.23
C LEU A 168 -21.64 -7.18 21.92
N GLN A 169 -22.65 -7.49 21.10
CA GLN A 169 -22.88 -6.83 19.81
C GLN A 169 -23.23 -5.33 19.96
N LYS A 170 -23.91 -4.95 21.06
CA LYS A 170 -24.09 -3.52 21.41
C LYS A 170 -22.76 -2.83 21.71
N LYS A 171 -21.88 -3.46 22.52
CA LYS A 171 -20.53 -2.92 22.81
C LYS A 171 -19.65 -2.85 21.57
N GLU A 172 -19.73 -3.83 20.68
CA GLU A 172 -19.02 -3.84 19.39
C GLU A 172 -19.44 -2.64 18.52
N ASN A 173 -20.74 -2.38 18.41
CA ASN A 173 -21.26 -1.20 17.71
C ASN A 173 -20.80 0.12 18.34
N GLU A 174 -20.77 0.23 19.68
CA GLU A 174 -20.20 1.41 20.36
C GLU A 174 -18.70 1.59 20.08
N ILE A 175 -17.92 0.50 20.08
CA ILE A 175 -16.49 0.52 19.78
C ILE A 175 -16.26 0.96 18.33
N ASN A 176 -17.05 0.45 17.38
CA ASN A 176 -17.00 0.85 15.98
C ASN A 176 -17.32 2.34 15.79
N GLN A 177 -18.34 2.88 16.48
CA GLN A 177 -18.64 4.32 16.47
C GLN A 177 -17.53 5.17 17.11
N LYS A 178 -16.92 4.70 18.22
CA LYS A 178 -15.78 5.36 18.87
C LYS A 178 -14.56 5.36 17.95
N GLN A 179 -14.29 4.26 17.23
CA GLN A 179 -13.21 4.16 16.25
C GLN A 179 -13.44 5.08 15.03
N GLN A 180 -14.67 5.18 14.53
CA GLN A 180 -15.01 6.14 13.47
C GLN A 180 -14.74 7.60 13.91
N LYS A 181 -15.20 7.99 15.10
CA LYS A 181 -14.93 9.34 15.65
C LYS A 181 -13.43 9.60 15.91
N LEU A 182 -12.68 8.58 16.32
CA LEU A 182 -11.22 8.67 16.48
C LEU A 182 -10.51 8.84 15.13
N ASN A 183 -10.92 8.09 14.10
CA ASN A 183 -10.40 8.23 12.74
C ASN A 183 -10.70 9.62 12.16
N GLN A 184 -11.91 10.15 12.38
CA GLN A 184 -12.27 11.51 11.97
C GLN A 184 -11.35 12.55 12.63
N LYS A 185 -11.22 12.53 13.97
CA LYS A 185 -10.32 13.46 14.69
C LYS A 185 -8.86 13.33 14.25
N LYS A 186 -8.42 12.13 13.89
CA LYS A 186 -7.06 11.91 13.36
C LYS A 186 -6.87 12.58 12.00
N ASN A 187 -7.86 12.53 11.13
CA ASN A 187 -7.84 13.23 9.83
C ASN A 187 -7.90 14.75 10.01
N GLU A 188 -8.74 15.27 10.92
CA GLU A 188 -8.81 16.70 11.26
C GLU A 188 -7.47 17.22 11.81
N ASN A 189 -6.79 16.45 12.65
CA ASN A 189 -5.46 16.81 13.15
C ASN A 189 -4.40 16.77 12.05
N LEU A 190 -4.42 15.77 11.16
CA LEU A 190 -3.50 15.68 10.02
C LEU A 190 -3.69 16.87 9.05
N GLN A 191 -4.92 17.33 8.85
CA GLN A 191 -5.20 18.54 8.06
C GLN A 191 -4.61 19.80 8.72
N LYS A 192 -4.74 19.94 10.05
CA LYS A 192 -4.13 21.05 10.81
C LYS A 192 -2.60 21.01 10.78
N GLU A 193 -2.01 19.82 10.92
CA GLU A 193 -0.56 19.60 10.82
C GLU A 193 -0.02 19.97 9.42
N ASN A 194 -0.72 19.54 8.36
CA ASN A 194 -0.39 19.92 6.99
C ASN A 194 -0.48 21.44 6.78
N HIS A 195 -1.50 22.11 7.31
CA HIS A 195 -1.64 23.57 7.21
C HIS A 195 -0.57 24.32 8.00
N LEU A 196 -0.21 23.84 9.21
CA LEU A 196 0.89 24.41 10.00
C LEU A 196 2.22 24.30 9.26
N ASN A 197 2.49 23.16 8.63
CA ASN A 197 3.68 22.94 7.81
C ASN A 197 3.71 23.84 6.56
N GLN A 198 2.56 24.05 5.90
CA GLN A 198 2.43 25.02 4.80
C GLN A 198 2.77 26.44 5.26
N ASN A 199 2.21 26.88 6.39
CA ASN A 199 2.44 28.21 6.94
C ASN A 199 3.91 28.41 7.36
N LYS A 200 4.57 27.36 7.88
CA LYS A 200 6.02 27.38 8.16
C LYS A 200 6.86 27.57 6.90
N ILE A 201 6.55 26.84 5.82
CA ILE A 201 7.22 26.98 4.52
C ILE A 201 6.97 28.36 3.91
N GLU A 202 5.81 28.99 4.16
CA GLU A 202 5.57 30.35 3.71
C GLU A 202 6.36 31.40 4.51
N LEU A 203 6.50 31.22 5.83
CA LEU A 203 7.34 32.07 6.68
C LEU A 203 8.82 32.00 6.26
N GLU A 204 9.37 30.79 6.07
CA GLU A 204 10.75 30.60 5.58
C GLU A 204 10.98 31.31 4.22
N LYS A 205 9.99 31.28 3.33
CA LYS A 205 10.02 32.01 2.04
C LYS A 205 9.87 33.52 2.17
N ARG A 206 9.23 34.02 3.24
CA ARG A 206 9.14 35.46 3.55
C ARG A 206 10.46 35.96 4.13
N GLU A 207 11.08 35.21 5.04
CA GLU A 207 12.40 35.49 5.60
C GLU A 207 13.48 35.54 4.51
N GLN A 208 13.53 34.53 3.62
CA GLN A 208 14.44 34.53 2.46
C GLN A 208 14.27 35.78 1.56
N LYS A 209 13.04 36.21 1.31
CA LYS A 209 12.76 37.44 0.52
C LYS A 209 13.12 38.73 1.24
N ILE A 210 13.12 38.74 2.57
CA ILE A 210 13.63 39.88 3.35
C ILE A 210 15.15 39.92 3.21
N GLN A 211 15.83 38.77 3.35
CA GLN A 211 17.28 38.70 3.17
C GLN A 211 17.74 39.04 1.73
N GLU A 212 17.01 38.59 0.69
CA GLU A 212 17.23 39.01 -0.71
C GLU A 212 17.19 40.56 -0.81
N LYS A 213 16.20 41.21 -0.19
CA LYS A 213 16.03 42.68 -0.22
C LYS A 213 17.04 43.46 0.62
N GLU A 214 17.45 42.94 1.77
CA GLU A 214 18.50 43.55 2.59
C GLU A 214 19.83 43.59 1.82
N ASN A 215 20.16 42.49 1.14
CA ASN A 215 21.36 42.41 0.29
C ASN A 215 21.27 43.37 -0.92
N GLU A 216 20.11 43.44 -1.61
CA GLU A 216 19.87 44.42 -2.67
C GLU A 216 20.03 45.87 -2.19
N ASN A 217 19.52 46.20 -1.00
CA ASN A 217 19.62 47.54 -0.44
C ASN A 217 21.06 47.89 -0.08
N LEU A 218 21.81 46.94 0.51
CA LEU A 218 23.23 47.11 0.82
C LEU A 218 24.06 47.31 -0.45
N GLN A 219 23.75 46.63 -1.56
CA GLN A 219 24.38 46.89 -2.85
C GLN A 219 24.10 48.32 -3.35
N LYS A 220 22.83 48.76 -3.33
CA LYS A 220 22.43 50.11 -3.75
C LYS A 220 23.06 51.20 -2.87
N GLU A 221 23.21 50.98 -1.57
CA GLU A 221 23.92 51.89 -0.67
C GLU A 221 25.41 52.00 -1.02
N ASN A 222 26.06 50.89 -1.36
CA ASN A 222 27.45 50.90 -1.85
C ASN A 222 27.58 51.63 -3.20
N GLU A 223 26.66 51.42 -4.14
CA GLU A 223 26.62 52.17 -5.42
C GLU A 223 26.42 53.68 -5.20
N ILE A 224 25.50 54.09 -4.32
CA ILE A 224 25.27 55.49 -3.97
C ILE A 224 26.54 56.12 -3.38
N ASN A 225 27.24 55.41 -2.48
CA ASN A 225 28.50 55.87 -1.91
C ASN A 225 29.63 56.00 -2.96
N GLN A 226 29.74 55.06 -3.92
CA GLN A 226 30.69 55.18 -5.03
C GLN A 226 30.36 56.36 -5.96
N ASN A 227 29.08 56.53 -6.32
CA ASN A 227 28.62 57.64 -7.14
C ASN A 227 28.87 59.00 -6.47
N LYS A 228 28.70 59.10 -5.15
CA LYS A 228 29.05 60.30 -4.37
C LYS A 228 30.54 60.64 -4.46
N ILE A 229 31.41 59.64 -4.28
CA ILE A 229 32.87 59.81 -4.42
C ILE A 229 33.26 60.22 -5.84
N GLU A 230 32.53 59.79 -6.88
CA GLU A 230 32.77 60.26 -8.25
C GLU A 230 32.28 61.70 -8.48
N LEU A 231 31.15 62.08 -7.89
CA LEU A 231 30.62 63.45 -7.90
C LEU A 231 31.61 64.45 -7.26
N GLU A 232 32.10 64.15 -6.06
CA GLU A 232 33.11 64.98 -5.37
C GLU A 232 34.37 65.18 -6.23
N LYS A 233 34.82 64.13 -6.94
CA LYS A 233 35.95 64.20 -7.91
C LYS A 233 35.61 65.00 -9.19
N ARG A 234 34.34 65.04 -9.61
CA ARG A 234 33.88 65.86 -10.75
C ARG A 234 33.80 67.34 -10.36
N GLU A 235 33.30 67.66 -9.17
CA GLU A 235 33.26 69.03 -8.63
C GLU A 235 34.66 69.63 -8.50
N GLN A 236 35.63 68.88 -7.93
CA GLN A 236 37.03 69.30 -7.86
C GLN A 236 37.60 69.66 -9.26
N LYS A 237 37.35 68.82 -10.27
CA LYS A 237 37.77 69.08 -11.67
C LYS A 237 37.04 70.23 -12.34
N ILE A 238 35.84 70.58 -11.88
CA ILE A 238 35.13 71.80 -12.33
C ILE A 238 35.80 73.01 -11.70
N GLN A 239 36.09 72.98 -10.40
CA GLN A 239 36.75 74.09 -9.70
C GLN A 239 38.16 74.39 -10.25
N GLU A 240 38.94 73.35 -10.58
CA GLU A 240 40.22 73.48 -11.29
C GLU A 240 40.07 74.19 -12.65
N LYS A 241 39.03 73.85 -13.42
CA LYS A 241 38.74 74.46 -14.73
C LYS A 241 38.29 75.91 -14.61
N GLU A 242 37.46 76.25 -13.63
CA GLU A 242 37.07 77.64 -13.33
C GLU A 242 38.29 78.48 -12.94
N ASN A 243 39.14 77.96 -12.07
CA ASN A 243 40.39 78.62 -11.66
C ASN A 243 41.30 78.87 -12.88
N HIS A 244 41.45 77.89 -13.78
CA HIS A 244 42.21 78.08 -15.01
C HIS A 244 41.53 79.08 -15.97
N LEU A 245 40.20 79.09 -16.07
CA LEU A 245 39.45 80.01 -16.92
C LEU A 245 39.59 81.46 -16.43
N ASN A 246 39.49 81.69 -15.12
CA ASN A 246 39.72 82.99 -14.49
C ASN A 246 41.14 83.50 -14.73
N GLN A 247 42.17 82.64 -14.59
CA GLN A 247 43.56 83.00 -14.94
C GLN A 247 43.72 83.35 -16.43
N LYS A 248 43.02 82.64 -17.34
CA LYS A 248 43.01 82.98 -18.78
C LYS A 248 42.35 84.33 -19.02
N GLN A 249 41.22 84.63 -18.35
CA GLN A 249 40.52 85.90 -18.48
C GLN A 249 41.37 87.08 -17.96
N GLN A 250 42.08 86.91 -16.84
CA GLN A 250 43.01 87.92 -16.32
C GLN A 250 44.13 88.21 -17.33
N LYS A 251 44.76 87.18 -17.90
CA LYS A 251 45.79 87.33 -18.94
C LYS A 251 45.26 87.96 -20.23
N LEU A 252 44.01 87.68 -20.60
CA LEU A 252 43.35 88.31 -21.75
C LEU A 252 43.10 89.81 -21.49
N ASN A 253 42.65 90.17 -20.28
CA ASN A 253 42.45 91.55 -19.87
C ASN A 253 43.78 92.32 -19.84
N GLN A 254 44.87 91.73 -19.34
CA GLN A 254 46.23 92.31 -19.41
C GLN A 254 46.63 92.60 -20.87
N LYS A 255 46.54 91.61 -21.76
CA LYS A 255 46.86 91.80 -23.19
C LYS A 255 45.99 92.85 -23.87
N LYS A 256 44.71 92.98 -23.48
CA LYS A 256 43.83 94.04 -23.98
C LYS A 256 44.33 95.44 -23.58
N ASN A 257 44.78 95.59 -22.33
CA ASN A 257 45.34 96.85 -21.84
C ASN A 257 46.71 97.16 -22.48
N GLU A 258 47.59 96.17 -22.63
CA GLU A 258 48.86 96.32 -23.37
C GLU A 258 48.65 96.77 -24.83
N ASN A 259 47.66 96.18 -25.51
CA ASN A 259 47.33 96.56 -26.88
C ASN A 259 46.78 97.99 -26.95
N LEU A 260 45.92 98.39 -26.01
CA LEU A 260 45.41 99.76 -25.91
C LEU A 260 46.54 100.77 -25.64
N GLN A 261 47.56 100.42 -24.84
CA GLN A 261 48.75 101.25 -24.68
C GLN A 261 49.55 101.38 -25.99
N LYS A 262 49.78 100.27 -26.70
CA LYS A 262 50.47 100.26 -28.00
C LYS A 262 49.73 101.05 -29.08
N GLU A 263 48.40 100.99 -29.08
CA GLU A 263 47.52 101.78 -29.96
C GLU A 263 47.65 103.28 -29.67
N ASN A 264 47.62 103.68 -28.39
CA ASN A 264 47.87 105.07 -28.00
C ASN A 264 49.29 105.55 -28.35
N GLU A 265 50.31 104.71 -28.17
CA GLU A 265 51.68 105.01 -28.65
C GLU A 265 51.74 105.17 -30.18
N LEU A 266 51.02 104.33 -30.93
CA LEU A 266 50.99 104.38 -32.39
C LEU A 266 50.35 105.68 -32.87
N ASN A 267 49.22 106.07 -32.27
CA ASN A 267 48.53 107.33 -32.54
C ASN A 267 49.43 108.55 -32.24
N GLN A 268 50.16 108.55 -31.12
CA GLN A 268 51.15 109.61 -30.83
C GLN A 268 52.32 109.63 -31.82
N LYS A 269 52.78 108.46 -32.29
CA LYS A 269 53.83 108.36 -33.32
C LYS A 269 53.33 108.86 -34.68
N GLN A 270 52.06 108.62 -35.01
CA GLN A 270 51.44 109.10 -36.25
C GLN A 270 51.23 110.62 -36.24
N GLN A 271 50.72 111.21 -35.15
CA GLN A 271 50.64 112.67 -35.00
C GLN A 271 52.02 113.33 -35.18
N LYS A 272 53.08 112.77 -34.59
CA LYS A 272 54.47 113.23 -34.78
C LYS A 272 55.03 112.97 -36.18
N LEU A 273 54.39 112.11 -36.98
CA LEU A 273 54.70 111.93 -38.39
C LEU A 273 54.02 113.00 -39.23
N GLU A 274 52.75 113.30 -38.95
CA GLU A 274 51.96 114.37 -39.59
C GLU A 274 52.58 115.75 -39.31
N GLU A 275 53.04 116.02 -38.08
CA GLU A 275 53.83 117.22 -37.74
C GLU A 275 55.08 117.34 -38.63
N LYS A 276 55.85 116.25 -38.75
CA LYS A 276 57.07 116.21 -39.58
C LYS A 276 56.79 116.29 -41.08
N GLU A 277 55.67 115.77 -41.55
CA GLU A 277 55.26 115.88 -42.95
C GLU A 277 54.81 117.31 -43.27
N ASN A 278 54.13 117.98 -42.34
CA ASN A 278 53.83 119.41 -42.44
C ASN A 278 55.10 120.26 -42.46
N ASP A 279 56.07 119.99 -41.56
CA ASP A 279 57.39 120.64 -41.59
C ASP A 279 58.17 120.36 -42.88
N LEU A 280 58.14 119.12 -43.38
CA LEU A 280 58.77 118.74 -44.64
C LEU A 280 58.12 119.46 -45.83
N ASN A 281 56.79 119.60 -45.86
CA ASN A 281 56.06 120.35 -46.88
C ASN A 281 56.32 121.87 -46.79
N GLN A 282 56.40 122.44 -45.58
CA GLN A 282 56.86 123.82 -45.39
C GLN A 282 58.29 124.00 -45.90
N ASN A 283 59.19 123.08 -45.58
CA ASN A 283 60.60 123.16 -45.98
C ASN A 283 60.78 122.93 -47.48
N LYS A 284 60.00 122.04 -48.10
CA LYS A 284 59.87 121.89 -49.56
C LYS A 284 59.39 123.19 -50.20
N THR A 285 58.39 123.86 -49.62
CA THR A 285 57.91 125.18 -50.08
C THR A 285 58.99 126.27 -49.95
N LYS A 286 59.77 126.28 -48.87
CA LYS A 286 60.95 127.16 -48.70
C LYS A 286 62.04 126.83 -49.72
N LEU A 287 62.28 125.55 -49.99
CA LEU A 287 63.25 125.08 -50.99
C LEU A 287 62.82 125.55 -52.39
N GLN A 288 61.54 125.42 -52.72
CA GLN A 288 60.98 125.81 -54.01
C GLN A 288 60.95 127.35 -54.20
N LYS A 289 60.84 128.12 -53.11
CA LYS A 289 61.12 129.57 -53.13
C LYS A 289 62.60 129.86 -53.42
N LYS A 290 63.55 129.17 -52.77
CA LYS A 290 64.98 129.29 -53.08
C LYS A 290 65.33 128.80 -54.48
N GLU A 291 64.65 127.77 -54.99
CA GLU A 291 64.77 127.28 -56.34
C GLU A 291 64.27 128.33 -57.33
N ASN A 292 63.18 129.04 -57.03
CA ASN A 292 62.74 130.18 -57.84
C ASN A 292 63.70 131.38 -57.76
N GLU A 293 64.32 131.68 -56.62
CA GLU A 293 65.40 132.68 -56.51
C GLU A 293 66.66 132.26 -57.32
N ILE A 294 67.01 130.97 -57.29
CA ILE A 294 68.10 130.39 -58.08
C ILE A 294 67.74 130.42 -59.57
N ASN A 295 66.51 130.12 -59.95
CA ASN A 295 66.02 130.20 -61.32
C ASN A 295 66.04 131.66 -61.81
N GLN A 296 65.66 132.65 -61.00
CA GLN A 296 65.82 134.07 -61.34
C GLN A 296 67.30 134.48 -61.48
N LYS A 297 68.19 133.97 -60.63
CA LYS A 297 69.65 134.18 -60.77
C LYS A 297 70.22 133.47 -62.01
N GLN A 298 69.74 132.28 -62.35
CA GLN A 298 70.06 131.55 -63.57
C GLN A 298 69.44 132.20 -64.81
N GLN A 299 68.34 132.93 -64.69
CA GLN A 299 67.73 133.70 -65.77
C GLN A 299 68.58 134.95 -66.07
N LYS A 300 69.04 135.65 -65.02
CA LYS A 300 70.07 136.71 -65.14
C LYS A 300 71.46 136.20 -65.56
N LEU A 301 71.75 134.90 -65.36
CA LEU A 301 72.92 134.26 -65.96
C LEU A 301 72.67 133.94 -67.43
N LYS A 302 71.50 133.40 -67.80
CA LYS A 302 71.11 133.12 -69.19
C LYS A 302 71.01 134.37 -70.06
N GLU A 303 70.62 135.52 -69.49
CA GLU A 303 70.73 136.81 -70.17
C GLU A 303 72.19 137.15 -70.55
N LYS A 304 73.19 136.64 -69.80
CA LYS A 304 74.63 136.76 -70.13
C LYS A 304 75.23 135.56 -70.86
N GLU A 305 74.65 134.36 -70.74
CA GLU A 305 75.06 133.17 -71.49
C GLU A 305 74.44 133.14 -72.89
N ASN A 306 73.32 133.81 -73.15
CA ASN A 306 72.76 133.93 -74.50
C ASN A 306 73.67 134.79 -75.41
N ASP A 307 74.32 135.82 -74.85
CA ASP A 307 75.40 136.58 -75.52
C ASP A 307 76.64 135.72 -75.83
N LEU A 308 76.78 134.54 -75.20
CA LEU A 308 77.96 133.68 -75.30
C LEU A 308 77.70 132.36 -76.07
N ASN A 309 76.48 131.81 -75.95
CA ASN A 309 76.03 130.56 -76.57
C ASN A 309 75.20 130.76 -77.84
N GLN A 310 75.28 131.95 -78.45
CA GLN A 310 75.20 132.06 -79.91
C GLN A 310 76.36 131.32 -80.61
N ASN A 311 77.34 130.80 -79.83
CA ASN A 311 78.62 130.26 -80.30
C ASN A 311 78.84 128.75 -80.06
N LYS A 312 77.83 127.98 -79.61
CA LYS A 312 77.75 126.52 -79.80
C LYS A 312 76.37 125.91 -79.54
N ILE A 313 75.86 125.25 -80.57
CA ILE A 313 74.69 124.36 -80.56
C ILE A 313 75.19 122.93 -80.21
N GLU A 314 74.27 122.00 -79.91
CA GLU A 314 74.47 120.56 -79.60
C GLU A 314 74.83 120.20 -78.13
N LEU A 315 74.31 119.14 -77.49
CA LEU A 315 73.24 118.16 -77.84
C LEU A 315 72.62 117.48 -76.57
N THR A 316 71.45 116.84 -76.76
CA THR A 316 70.52 116.13 -75.83
C THR A 316 70.83 114.62 -75.57
N LYS A 317 70.22 113.74 -74.70
CA LYS A 317 69.38 113.71 -73.43
C LYS A 317 68.80 112.23 -73.14
N ARG A 318 68.30 111.83 -71.92
CA ARG A 318 67.39 110.63 -71.50
C ARG A 318 68.01 109.19 -71.24
N GLU A 319 67.45 108.07 -70.64
CA GLU A 319 66.52 107.63 -69.49
C GLU A 319 66.37 106.04 -69.25
N ASN A 320 65.77 105.52 -68.10
CA ASN A 320 65.20 104.12 -67.75
C ASN A 320 66.07 102.93 -67.15
N LYS A 321 65.63 101.73 -66.59
CA LYS A 321 64.52 101.19 -65.67
C LYS A 321 64.64 99.62 -65.28
N PRO A 322 64.27 99.07 -64.05
CA PRO A 322 64.39 97.60 -63.61
C PRO A 322 63.14 96.85 -62.93
N GLU A 323 63.19 95.55 -62.46
CA GLU A 323 62.07 94.73 -61.77
C GLU A 323 62.32 93.24 -61.21
N ILE A 324 61.34 92.55 -60.49
CA ILE A 324 60.99 91.04 -60.29
C ILE A 324 61.77 90.09 -59.25
N GLU A 325 61.38 88.94 -58.56
CA GLU A 325 60.17 88.08 -58.10
C GLU A 325 60.49 86.98 -56.94
N GLU A 326 59.57 86.02 -56.51
CA GLU A 326 59.68 85.02 -55.36
C GLU A 326 58.96 83.58 -55.50
N ARG A 327 59.07 82.54 -54.59
CA ARG A 327 58.30 81.21 -54.64
C ARG A 327 58.30 80.10 -53.49
N LYS A 328 57.14 79.39 -53.34
CA LYS A 328 56.81 77.91 -53.12
C LYS A 328 56.41 77.22 -51.74
N ILE A 329 56.31 75.85 -51.66
CA ILE A 329 55.19 75.04 -51.02
C ILE A 329 55.40 73.47 -50.76
N GLN A 330 54.41 72.70 -50.18
CA GLN A 330 54.15 71.18 -50.08
C GLN A 330 54.67 70.36 -48.84
N ILE A 331 54.23 69.14 -48.34
CA ILE A 331 53.18 68.03 -48.47
C ILE A 331 53.20 67.11 -47.14
N ASN A 332 52.62 65.94 -46.71
CA ASN A 332 51.84 64.67 -47.06
C ASN A 332 51.22 64.03 -45.71
N LEU A 333 50.64 62.82 -45.37
CA LEU A 333 50.08 61.47 -45.83
C LEU A 333 49.20 60.88 -44.62
N GLN A 334 48.66 59.65 -44.27
CA GLN A 334 48.49 58.16 -44.55
C GLN A 334 47.25 57.61 -43.66
N ASN A 335 46.68 56.38 -43.39
CA ASN A 335 46.87 54.88 -43.59
C ASN A 335 45.57 53.92 -43.56
N PHE A 336 45.46 52.80 -42.77
CA PHE A 336 44.85 51.46 -43.17
C PHE A 336 44.26 50.46 -42.07
N ARG A 337 43.23 49.59 -42.40
CA ARG A 337 42.84 48.24 -41.80
C ARG A 337 41.78 47.47 -42.66
N GLU A 338 41.50 46.15 -42.48
CA GLU A 338 40.65 45.31 -43.40
C GLU A 338 39.59 44.30 -42.82
N GLN A 339 38.59 43.99 -43.69
CA GLN A 339 37.59 42.90 -43.86
C GLN A 339 37.24 41.78 -42.82
N LYS A 340 35.93 41.47 -42.73
CA LYS A 340 35.33 40.10 -42.75
C LYS A 340 33.79 40.13 -42.98
N GLU A 341 33.25 39.26 -43.82
CA GLU A 341 31.79 38.96 -43.94
C GLU A 341 31.56 37.43 -43.98
N GLY A 342 30.38 36.97 -43.53
CA GLY A 342 29.93 35.57 -43.64
C GLY A 342 28.41 35.50 -43.83
N LYS A 343 27.94 34.71 -44.82
CA LYS A 343 26.53 34.66 -45.22
C LYS A 343 25.77 33.52 -44.56
N ILE A 344 24.67 33.86 -43.88
CA ILE A 344 23.52 32.99 -43.64
C ILE A 344 22.30 33.63 -44.30
N SER A 345 21.30 32.83 -44.67
CA SER A 345 20.17 33.18 -45.53
C SER A 345 19.47 34.52 -45.20
N GLY A 346 19.63 35.50 -46.10
CA GLY A 346 18.63 36.55 -46.36
C GLY A 346 18.60 37.78 -45.46
N ILE A 347 19.25 37.77 -44.29
CA ILE A 347 19.27 38.94 -43.39
C ILE A 347 20.70 39.29 -43.00
N LYS A 348 21.09 40.55 -43.22
CA LYS A 348 22.32 41.12 -42.67
C LYS A 348 22.08 41.50 -41.21
N PHE A 349 22.75 40.81 -40.30
CA PHE A 349 22.87 41.23 -38.90
C PHE A 349 24.26 41.82 -38.72
N GLU A 350 24.35 43.15 -38.65
CA GLU A 350 25.61 43.89 -38.50
C GLU A 350 25.99 44.11 -37.02
N GLU A 351 25.26 43.46 -36.11
CA GLU A 351 25.43 43.56 -34.66
C GLU A 351 25.57 42.18 -33.99
N GLU A 352 26.13 42.17 -32.78
CA GLU A 352 26.31 40.98 -31.96
C GLU A 352 24.96 40.33 -31.56
N ILE A 353 24.91 38.99 -31.64
CA ILE A 353 23.75 38.16 -31.32
C ILE A 353 23.69 37.90 -29.82
N ASN A 354 22.57 38.26 -29.18
CA ASN A 354 22.31 38.02 -27.76
C ASN A 354 20.88 37.49 -27.53
N ILE A 355 20.55 37.18 -26.28
CA ILE A 355 19.24 36.61 -25.88
C ILE A 355 18.09 37.56 -26.25
N GLU A 356 18.23 38.85 -25.97
CA GLU A 356 17.23 39.88 -26.29
C GLU A 356 16.87 39.93 -27.78
N LYS A 357 17.87 40.11 -28.65
CA LYS A 357 17.65 40.19 -30.11
C LYS A 357 17.12 38.89 -30.68
N THR A 358 17.60 37.74 -30.18
CA THR A 358 17.09 36.42 -30.57
C THR A 358 15.60 36.30 -30.28
N ILE A 359 15.16 36.72 -29.09
CA ILE A 359 13.75 36.72 -28.71
C ILE A 359 12.95 37.76 -29.52
N GLN A 360 13.53 38.94 -29.81
CA GLN A 360 12.91 39.96 -30.65
C GLN A 360 12.65 39.44 -32.07
N TRP A 361 13.64 38.87 -32.75
CA TRP A 361 13.48 38.31 -34.10
C TRP A 361 12.48 37.13 -34.11
N MET A 362 12.45 36.29 -33.06
CA MET A 362 11.43 35.25 -32.94
C MET A 362 10.01 35.83 -32.73
N LYS A 363 9.87 36.96 -32.04
CA LYS A 363 8.59 37.68 -31.83
C LYS A 363 8.13 38.46 -33.07
N GLU A 364 9.06 38.92 -33.90
CA GLU A 364 8.79 39.59 -35.16
C GLU A 364 8.39 38.58 -36.24
N PHE A 365 9.25 37.58 -36.50
CA PHE A 365 9.08 36.62 -37.58
C PHE A 365 8.41 35.30 -37.11
N GLN A 366 7.29 35.41 -36.39
CA GLN A 366 6.58 34.28 -35.77
C GLN A 366 6.16 33.15 -36.73
N LEU A 367 6.04 33.45 -38.03
CA LEU A 367 5.68 32.49 -39.09
C LEU A 367 6.85 32.12 -40.01
N ASN A 368 8.08 32.58 -39.74
CA ASN A 368 9.27 32.15 -40.48
C ASN A 368 9.92 30.96 -39.77
N GLU A 369 9.68 29.77 -40.30
CA GLU A 369 10.20 28.50 -39.78
C GLU A 369 11.71 28.53 -39.51
N LYS A 370 12.50 29.12 -40.43
CA LYS A 370 13.97 29.10 -40.30
C LYS A 370 14.47 30.06 -39.21
N ILE A 371 13.81 31.22 -39.02
CA ILE A 371 14.12 32.14 -37.92
C ILE A 371 13.69 31.52 -36.59
N GLN A 372 12.54 30.84 -36.52
CA GLN A 372 12.14 30.10 -35.31
C GLN A 372 13.11 28.96 -34.98
N GLN A 373 13.53 28.16 -35.96
CA GLN A 373 14.50 27.08 -35.77
C GLN A 373 15.84 27.60 -35.26
N ASN A 374 16.39 28.62 -35.92
CA ASN A 374 17.66 29.24 -35.51
C ASN A 374 17.54 29.90 -34.13
N GLY A 375 16.41 30.57 -33.84
CA GLY A 375 16.15 31.19 -32.53
C GLY A 375 16.06 30.16 -31.40
N CYS A 376 15.30 29.07 -31.58
CA CYS A 376 15.26 27.98 -30.59
C CYS A 376 16.62 27.32 -30.38
N PHE A 377 17.44 27.17 -31.43
CA PHE A 377 18.83 26.69 -31.33
C PHE A 377 19.70 27.64 -30.50
N ILE A 378 19.64 28.95 -30.77
CA ILE A 378 20.43 29.97 -30.09
C ILE A 378 20.03 30.07 -28.61
N LEU A 379 18.73 30.13 -28.29
CA LEU A 379 18.25 30.16 -26.89
C LEU A 379 18.54 28.85 -26.14
N HIS A 380 18.51 27.71 -26.83
CA HIS A 380 19.03 26.46 -26.25
C HIS A 380 20.50 26.60 -25.86
N ASN A 381 21.37 27.08 -26.75
CA ASN A 381 22.81 27.19 -26.47
C ASN A 381 23.09 28.18 -25.34
N PHE A 382 22.48 29.37 -25.34
CA PHE A 382 22.64 30.35 -24.24
C PHE A 382 22.21 29.81 -22.87
N SER A 383 21.19 28.95 -22.82
CA SER A 383 20.74 28.35 -21.55
C SER A 383 21.67 27.26 -20.98
N VAL A 384 22.70 26.81 -21.71
CA VAL A 384 23.63 25.76 -21.22
C VAL A 384 24.58 26.34 -20.17
N GLY A 385 24.54 25.78 -18.95
CA GLY A 385 25.53 26.03 -17.89
C GLY A 385 25.43 27.38 -17.17
N ASP A 386 24.89 28.41 -17.82
CA ASP A 386 24.83 29.78 -17.32
C ASP A 386 23.47 30.10 -16.67
N HIS A 387 23.48 30.43 -15.38
CA HIS A 387 22.28 30.76 -14.61
C HIS A 387 21.73 32.17 -14.89
N GLU A 388 22.56 33.12 -15.30
CA GLU A 388 22.12 34.47 -15.66
C GLU A 388 21.38 34.45 -16.99
N ASN A 389 21.92 33.74 -17.99
CA ASN A 389 21.23 33.51 -19.26
C ASN A 389 19.89 32.77 -19.07
N GLN A 390 19.86 31.74 -18.20
CA GLN A 390 18.61 31.04 -17.86
C GLN A 390 17.57 31.95 -17.20
N ILE A 391 18.00 33.00 -16.49
CA ILE A 391 17.13 34.01 -15.87
C ILE A 391 16.72 35.07 -16.89
N GLU A 392 17.62 35.53 -17.77
CA GLU A 392 17.31 36.50 -18.82
C GLU A 392 16.28 35.92 -19.81
N ILE A 393 16.41 34.66 -20.23
CA ILE A 393 15.44 33.99 -21.11
C ILE A 393 14.02 34.00 -20.51
N ARG A 394 13.86 33.99 -19.18
CA ARG A 394 12.57 34.22 -18.52
C ARG A 394 12.17 35.70 -18.58
N ILE A 395 13.04 36.60 -18.14
CA ILE A 395 12.76 38.04 -17.99
C ILE A 395 12.39 38.70 -19.33
N ARG A 396 13.05 38.31 -20.43
CA ARG A 396 12.76 38.80 -21.80
C ARG A 396 11.52 38.15 -22.44
N ASP A 397 10.77 37.33 -21.69
CA ASP A 397 9.59 36.58 -22.15
C ASP A 397 9.93 35.55 -23.27
N GLY A 398 11.15 35.00 -23.21
CA GLY A 398 11.62 33.94 -24.09
C GLY A 398 10.86 32.63 -23.91
N ILE A 399 10.42 32.29 -22.69
CA ILE A 399 9.60 31.09 -22.42
C ILE A 399 8.31 31.10 -23.28
N SER A 400 7.54 32.20 -23.25
CA SER A 400 6.33 32.33 -24.09
C SER A 400 6.65 32.29 -25.58
N THR A 401 7.83 32.78 -25.97
CA THR A 401 8.28 32.84 -27.37
C THR A 401 8.63 31.47 -27.91
N ILE A 402 9.34 30.65 -27.12
CA ILE A 402 9.62 29.24 -27.41
C ILE A 402 8.29 28.44 -27.46
N ILE A 403 7.36 28.69 -26.55
CA ILE A 403 6.02 28.06 -26.54
C ILE A 403 5.19 28.42 -27.79
N LYS A 404 5.28 29.66 -28.29
CA LYS A 404 4.66 30.07 -29.56
C LYS A 404 5.33 29.38 -30.75
N SER A 405 6.65 29.35 -30.81
CA SER A 405 7.43 28.64 -31.83
C SER A 405 7.01 27.17 -31.94
N MET A 406 6.96 26.45 -30.81
CA MET A 406 6.52 25.05 -30.76
C MET A 406 5.05 24.84 -31.14
N ASN A 407 4.18 25.84 -30.99
CA ASN A 407 2.78 25.75 -31.42
C ASN A 407 2.59 26.05 -32.90
N ASN A 408 3.35 27.00 -33.46
CA ASN A 408 3.30 27.36 -34.87
C ASN A 408 3.92 26.27 -35.75
N PHE A 409 4.95 25.57 -35.26
CA PHE A 409 5.68 24.53 -36.00
C PHE A 409 5.63 23.17 -35.27
N PRO A 410 4.43 22.57 -35.07
CA PRO A 410 4.25 21.34 -34.29
C PRO A 410 4.87 20.08 -34.92
N ASN A 411 5.28 20.18 -36.19
CA ASN A 411 5.81 19.09 -37.01
C ASN A 411 7.28 19.29 -37.42
N ASN A 412 7.90 20.44 -37.12
CA ASN A 412 9.32 20.66 -37.39
C ASN A 412 10.16 20.06 -36.26
N GLU A 413 10.89 18.98 -36.53
CA GLU A 413 11.61 18.23 -35.49
C GLU A 413 12.66 19.08 -34.76
N ASP A 414 13.44 19.90 -35.50
CA ASP A 414 14.50 20.73 -34.94
C ASP A 414 13.98 21.81 -33.99
N ILE A 415 12.94 22.56 -34.39
CA ILE A 415 12.26 23.55 -33.54
C ILE A 415 11.84 22.89 -32.24
N GLN A 416 11.15 21.76 -32.31
CA GLN A 416 10.65 21.06 -31.14
C GLN A 416 11.78 20.54 -30.24
N ASN A 417 12.81 19.94 -30.83
CA ASN A 417 13.94 19.34 -30.13
C ASN A 417 14.80 20.41 -29.43
N TYR A 418 15.19 21.49 -30.14
CA TYR A 418 15.91 22.62 -29.54
C TYR A 418 15.08 23.31 -28.44
N SER A 419 13.79 23.53 -28.68
CA SER A 419 12.89 24.13 -27.68
C SER A 419 12.79 23.27 -26.41
N CYS A 420 12.64 21.96 -26.55
CA CYS A 420 12.59 21.04 -25.41
C CYS A 420 13.94 21.01 -24.66
N ARG A 421 15.08 21.10 -25.36
CA ARG A 421 16.41 21.20 -24.75
C ARG A 421 16.62 22.54 -24.04
N ALA A 422 16.09 23.65 -24.57
CA ALA A 422 16.04 24.93 -23.85
C ALA A 422 15.19 24.82 -22.57
N PHE A 423 14.03 24.15 -22.61
CA PHE A 423 13.22 23.91 -21.40
C PHE A 423 13.95 23.04 -20.36
N ILE A 424 14.65 21.97 -20.75
CA ILE A 424 15.49 21.18 -19.82
C ILE A 424 16.48 22.08 -19.09
N ASN A 425 17.22 22.90 -19.86
CA ASN A 425 18.26 23.78 -19.33
C ASN A 425 17.68 24.85 -18.39
N ILE A 426 16.68 25.63 -18.81
CA ILE A 426 16.16 26.73 -17.99
C ILE A 426 15.32 26.23 -16.79
N SER A 427 14.74 25.02 -16.85
CA SER A 427 13.95 24.45 -15.74
C SER A 427 14.76 23.95 -14.54
N VAL A 428 16.09 24.07 -14.55
CA VAL A 428 16.90 23.87 -13.33
C VAL A 428 16.64 24.95 -12.27
N ASN A 429 16.01 26.07 -12.64
CA ASN A 429 15.67 27.17 -11.74
C ASN A 429 14.18 27.15 -11.35
N ASP A 430 13.86 27.20 -10.06
CA ASP A 430 12.48 27.13 -9.55
C ASP A 430 11.56 28.24 -10.08
N LYS A 431 12.07 29.47 -10.20
CA LYS A 431 11.32 30.61 -10.75
C LYS A 431 10.99 30.37 -12.25
N ASN A 432 11.81 29.58 -12.97
CA ASN A 432 11.54 29.15 -14.35
C ASN A 432 10.59 27.94 -14.44
N GLN A 433 10.70 26.95 -13.54
CA GLN A 433 9.77 25.80 -13.49
C GLN A 433 8.32 26.28 -13.37
N ILE A 434 8.08 27.25 -12.50
CA ILE A 434 6.77 27.87 -12.27
C ILE A 434 6.29 28.58 -13.54
N GLU A 435 7.16 29.35 -14.21
CA GLU A 435 6.77 30.12 -15.39
C GLU A 435 6.46 29.22 -16.59
N ILE A 436 7.24 28.15 -16.83
CA ILE A 436 6.94 27.16 -17.89
C ILE A 436 5.57 26.49 -17.62
N GLY A 437 5.28 26.15 -16.36
CA GLY A 437 3.97 25.59 -15.97
C GLY A 437 2.81 26.55 -16.27
N LYS A 438 2.93 27.80 -15.82
CA LYS A 438 1.92 28.86 -16.01
C LYS A 438 1.69 29.25 -17.47
N LYS A 439 2.72 29.16 -18.31
CA LYS A 439 2.64 29.44 -19.76
C LYS A 439 2.18 28.22 -20.59
N ASP A 440 1.72 27.16 -19.93
CA ASP A 440 1.24 25.89 -20.51
C ASP A 440 2.32 25.02 -21.21
N GLY A 441 3.60 25.25 -20.93
CA GLY A 441 4.71 24.49 -21.51
C GLY A 441 4.66 22.98 -21.21
N ILE A 442 3.99 22.57 -20.12
CA ILE A 442 3.70 21.15 -19.82
C ILE A 442 2.88 20.50 -20.94
N SER A 443 1.79 21.13 -21.39
CA SER A 443 0.97 20.63 -22.51
C SER A 443 1.77 20.55 -23.80
N ILE A 444 2.68 21.50 -24.03
CA ILE A 444 3.52 21.56 -25.22
C ILE A 444 4.55 20.42 -25.25
N ILE A 445 5.21 20.12 -24.13
CA ILE A 445 6.13 18.98 -24.03
C ILE A 445 5.38 17.65 -24.24
N ILE A 446 4.16 17.53 -23.70
CA ILE A 446 3.33 16.33 -23.87
C ILE A 446 2.84 16.18 -25.32
N LYS A 447 2.42 17.28 -25.96
CA LYS A 447 2.06 17.35 -27.39
C LYS A 447 3.24 16.96 -28.28
N LEU A 448 4.44 17.49 -27.99
CA LEU A 448 5.69 17.09 -28.65
C LEU A 448 5.94 15.57 -28.55
N MET A 449 5.96 15.03 -27.32
CA MET A 449 6.19 13.59 -27.12
C MET A 449 5.12 12.71 -27.80
N ASN A 450 3.89 13.19 -27.93
CA ASN A 450 2.82 12.48 -28.63
C ASN A 450 2.90 12.62 -30.17
N ASN A 451 3.42 13.74 -30.69
CA ASN A 451 3.64 13.96 -32.13
C ASN A 451 4.81 13.13 -32.68
N PHE A 452 5.86 12.92 -31.89
CA PHE A 452 7.08 12.20 -32.31
C PHE A 452 7.30 10.93 -31.45
N PRO A 453 6.35 9.96 -31.44
CA PRO A 453 6.37 8.80 -30.53
C PRO A 453 7.51 7.81 -30.80
N ASN A 454 8.16 7.94 -31.96
CA ASN A 454 9.25 7.08 -32.44
C ASN A 454 10.62 7.77 -32.44
N ASN A 455 10.72 9.06 -32.11
CA ASN A 455 12.00 9.78 -32.05
C ASN A 455 12.59 9.67 -30.64
N GLN A 456 13.64 8.85 -30.47
CA GLN A 456 14.23 8.58 -29.15
C GLN A 456 14.79 9.83 -28.45
N ASP A 457 15.31 10.81 -29.20
CA ASP A 457 15.92 12.01 -28.60
C ASP A 457 14.85 12.97 -28.09
N ILE A 458 13.76 13.16 -28.83
CA ILE A 458 12.58 13.88 -28.34
C ILE A 458 11.96 13.17 -27.14
N GLN A 459 11.83 11.84 -27.17
CA GLN A 459 11.30 11.07 -26.04
C GLN A 459 12.17 11.23 -24.78
N LYS A 460 13.50 11.17 -24.93
CA LYS A 460 14.49 11.42 -23.88
C LYS A 460 14.38 12.85 -23.33
N HIS A 461 14.36 13.84 -24.22
CA HIS A 461 14.30 15.25 -23.82
C HIS A 461 12.96 15.61 -23.16
N GLY A 462 11.84 15.07 -23.65
CA GLY A 462 10.52 15.26 -23.05
C GLY A 462 10.42 14.64 -21.65
N CYS A 463 10.91 13.41 -21.47
CA CYS A 463 11.00 12.79 -20.14
C CYS A 463 11.87 13.62 -19.17
N TRP A 464 12.98 14.19 -19.64
CA TRP A 464 13.86 15.03 -18.82
C TRP A 464 13.22 16.40 -18.51
N ALA A 465 12.54 17.03 -19.46
CA ALA A 465 11.83 18.29 -19.21
C ALA A 465 10.68 18.10 -18.20
N LEU A 466 9.85 17.05 -18.36
CA LEU A 466 8.79 16.73 -17.39
C LEU A 466 9.37 16.36 -16.01
N ASN A 467 10.51 15.67 -15.96
CA ASN A 467 11.24 15.44 -14.71
C ASN A 467 11.61 16.76 -14.00
N ASN A 468 12.27 17.68 -14.70
CA ASN A 468 12.72 18.94 -14.11
C ASN A 468 11.52 19.81 -13.65
N LEU A 469 10.46 19.89 -14.47
CA LEU A 469 9.26 20.63 -14.10
C LEU A 469 8.54 20.03 -12.87
N SER A 470 8.57 18.70 -12.71
CA SER A 470 7.91 18.00 -11.59
C SER A 470 8.59 18.14 -10.23
N PHE A 471 9.71 18.86 -10.10
CA PHE A 471 10.20 19.29 -8.78
C PHE A 471 9.25 20.28 -8.10
N ASN A 472 8.52 21.10 -8.89
CA ASN A 472 7.49 21.99 -8.38
C ASN A 472 6.14 21.26 -8.15
N ASN A 473 5.49 21.53 -7.00
CA ASN A 473 4.25 20.85 -6.58
C ASN A 473 3.01 21.17 -7.45
N GLU A 474 2.89 22.39 -7.98
CA GLU A 474 1.80 22.76 -8.90
C GLU A 474 1.99 22.03 -10.23
N ASN A 475 3.23 22.00 -10.75
CA ASN A 475 3.57 21.26 -11.96
C ASN A 475 3.34 19.75 -11.84
N GLN A 476 3.59 19.13 -10.68
CA GLN A 476 3.26 17.70 -10.46
C GLN A 476 1.77 17.43 -10.73
N ILE A 477 0.89 18.29 -10.20
CA ILE A 477 -0.55 18.18 -10.37
C ILE A 477 -0.94 18.39 -11.84
N GLU A 478 -0.39 19.42 -12.49
CA GLU A 478 -0.67 19.72 -13.90
C GLU A 478 -0.19 18.63 -14.86
N ILE A 479 0.99 18.03 -14.62
CA ILE A 479 1.49 16.87 -15.39
C ILE A 479 0.56 15.65 -15.23
N GLY A 480 -0.06 15.49 -14.06
CA GLY A 480 -1.07 14.47 -13.81
C GLY A 480 -2.35 14.69 -14.63
N LYS A 481 -2.93 15.89 -14.54
CA LYS A 481 -4.15 16.28 -15.26
C LYS A 481 -3.99 16.26 -16.79
N LYS A 482 -2.85 16.72 -17.30
CA LYS A 482 -2.56 16.87 -18.74
C LYS A 482 -2.10 15.57 -19.42
N ASP A 483 -2.41 14.44 -18.78
CA ASP A 483 -2.09 13.07 -19.22
C ASP A 483 -0.59 12.75 -19.35
N GLY A 484 0.30 13.59 -18.82
CA GLY A 484 1.76 13.43 -18.92
C GLY A 484 2.28 12.14 -18.29
N ILE A 485 1.60 11.63 -17.25
CA ILE A 485 1.86 10.28 -16.70
C ILE A 485 1.72 9.20 -17.78
N SER A 486 0.68 9.28 -18.63
CA SER A 486 0.43 8.35 -19.74
C SER A 486 1.54 8.47 -20.79
N THR A 487 1.91 9.69 -21.15
CA THR A 487 2.96 9.96 -22.14
C THR A 487 4.36 9.51 -21.69
N ILE A 488 4.73 9.72 -20.42
CA ILE A 488 6.00 9.18 -19.86
C ILE A 488 5.99 7.64 -19.89
N ILE A 489 4.89 7.00 -19.48
CA ILE A 489 4.78 5.53 -19.47
C ILE A 489 4.82 4.95 -20.89
N LYS A 490 4.16 5.58 -21.87
CA LYS A 490 4.28 5.25 -23.30
C LYS A 490 5.72 5.38 -23.78
N SER A 491 6.39 6.49 -23.46
CA SER A 491 7.80 6.74 -23.79
C SER A 491 8.73 5.61 -23.30
N MET A 492 8.61 5.27 -22.01
CA MET A 492 9.38 4.17 -21.40
C MET A 492 9.04 2.79 -21.97
N ASN A 493 7.79 2.55 -22.38
CA ASN A 493 7.37 1.27 -22.97
C ASN A 493 7.78 1.14 -24.45
N ASN A 494 7.83 2.24 -25.21
CA ASN A 494 8.32 2.27 -26.61
C ASN A 494 9.83 2.06 -26.68
N PHE A 495 10.58 2.58 -25.70
CA PHE A 495 12.05 2.52 -25.66
C PHE A 495 12.58 1.74 -24.43
N PRO A 496 12.23 0.44 -24.29
CA PRO A 496 12.57 -0.36 -23.10
C PRO A 496 14.08 -0.61 -22.94
N ASN A 497 14.87 -0.33 -23.99
CA ASN A 497 16.32 -0.52 -24.05
C ASN A 497 17.09 0.82 -24.15
N ASN A 498 16.43 1.99 -24.13
CA ASN A 498 17.12 3.28 -24.08
C ASN A 498 17.32 3.71 -22.61
N GLN A 499 18.55 3.64 -22.13
CA GLN A 499 18.90 3.89 -20.73
C GLN A 499 18.46 5.29 -20.25
N ASP A 500 18.58 6.33 -21.08
CA ASP A 500 18.26 7.69 -20.65
C ASP A 500 16.75 7.95 -20.57
N ILE A 501 15.96 7.42 -21.51
CA ILE A 501 14.49 7.43 -21.42
C ILE A 501 14.04 6.70 -20.14
N GLN A 502 14.61 5.53 -19.85
CA GLN A 502 14.33 4.80 -18.62
C GLN A 502 14.70 5.59 -17.35
N LYS A 503 15.90 6.19 -17.32
CA LYS A 503 16.42 6.99 -16.21
C LYS A 503 15.56 8.23 -15.94
N HIS A 504 15.28 9.04 -16.96
CA HIS A 504 14.50 10.27 -16.82
C HIS A 504 13.01 9.97 -16.59
N GLY A 505 12.45 8.91 -17.19
CA GLY A 505 11.08 8.47 -16.94
C GLY A 505 10.86 7.98 -15.51
N CYS A 506 11.78 7.15 -14.96
CA CYS A 506 11.74 6.76 -13.55
C CYS A 506 11.86 7.97 -12.60
N TRP A 507 12.71 8.95 -12.91
CA TRP A 507 12.88 10.16 -12.10
C TRP A 507 11.64 11.08 -12.17
N ALA A 508 11.04 11.26 -13.35
CA ALA A 508 9.78 11.99 -13.49
C ALA A 508 8.66 11.31 -12.69
N LEU A 509 8.44 10.00 -12.87
CA LEU A 509 7.40 9.26 -12.13
C LEU A 509 7.62 9.30 -10.60
N LYS A 510 8.88 9.29 -10.13
CA LYS A 510 9.25 9.45 -8.72
C LYS A 510 8.83 10.82 -8.15
N ASN A 511 9.13 11.89 -8.87
CA ASN A 511 8.78 13.26 -8.48
C ASN A 511 7.26 13.48 -8.52
N ILE A 512 6.62 13.09 -9.64
CA ILE A 512 5.16 13.14 -9.84
C ILE A 512 4.40 12.37 -8.75
N ALA A 513 4.96 11.24 -8.29
CA ALA A 513 4.43 10.44 -7.18
C ALA A 513 4.62 11.05 -5.78
N ALA A 514 5.05 12.30 -5.63
CA ALA A 514 4.95 13.00 -4.34
C ALA A 514 3.48 13.32 -3.98
N ASN A 515 2.69 13.79 -4.96
CA ASN A 515 1.26 14.07 -4.85
C ASN A 515 0.41 12.79 -4.74
N ASP A 516 -0.64 12.80 -3.91
CA ASP A 516 -1.46 11.60 -3.62
C ASP A 516 -2.38 11.12 -4.76
N GLU A 517 -2.95 12.04 -5.55
CA GLU A 517 -3.79 11.69 -6.70
C GLU A 517 -2.94 11.06 -7.80
N ASN A 518 -1.76 11.63 -8.05
CA ASN A 518 -0.78 11.11 -8.98
C ASN A 518 -0.31 9.68 -8.62
N LYS A 519 -0.16 9.34 -7.32
CA LYS A 519 0.14 7.95 -6.89
C LYS A 519 -0.94 6.98 -7.36
N ILE A 520 -2.21 7.40 -7.43
CA ILE A 520 -3.32 6.58 -7.92
C ILE A 520 -3.26 6.45 -9.44
N GLU A 521 -3.05 7.55 -10.17
CA GLU A 521 -2.97 7.54 -11.64
C GLU A 521 -1.78 6.75 -12.18
N ILE A 522 -0.62 6.83 -11.53
CA ILE A 522 0.56 6.01 -11.89
C ILE A 522 0.26 4.51 -11.76
N ARG A 523 -0.56 4.08 -10.80
CA ARG A 523 -1.03 2.68 -10.74
C ARG A 523 -2.02 2.37 -11.86
N LYS A 524 -3.06 3.19 -12.05
CA LYS A 524 -4.11 2.96 -13.06
C LYS A 524 -3.52 2.83 -14.47
N LYS A 525 -2.48 3.60 -14.78
CA LYS A 525 -1.80 3.65 -16.08
C LYS A 525 -0.66 2.63 -16.22
N ASP A 526 -0.62 1.59 -15.36
CA ASP A 526 0.39 0.51 -15.25
C ASP A 526 1.85 0.97 -15.01
N GLY A 527 2.06 2.22 -14.58
CA GLY A 527 3.38 2.81 -14.35
C GLY A 527 4.21 2.06 -13.29
N ILE A 528 3.56 1.43 -12.31
CA ILE A 528 4.23 0.50 -11.37
C ILE A 528 4.92 -0.64 -12.12
N SER A 529 4.26 -1.24 -13.13
CA SER A 529 4.90 -2.29 -13.93
C SER A 529 5.99 -1.74 -14.84
N THR A 530 5.83 -0.53 -15.38
CA THR A 530 6.85 0.10 -16.23
C THR A 530 8.12 0.45 -15.46
N ILE A 531 8.01 0.98 -14.24
CA ILE A 531 9.17 1.19 -13.34
C ILE A 531 9.86 -0.15 -13.02
N ILE A 532 9.09 -1.20 -12.71
CA ILE A 532 9.65 -2.52 -12.41
C ILE A 532 10.31 -3.16 -13.64
N LYS A 533 9.74 -3.00 -14.85
CA LYS A 533 10.38 -3.41 -16.12
C LYS A 533 11.70 -2.65 -16.32
N SER A 534 11.68 -1.33 -16.15
CA SER A 534 12.85 -0.44 -16.24
C SER A 534 14.02 -0.91 -15.35
N MET A 535 13.74 -1.16 -14.07
CA MET A 535 14.73 -1.67 -13.11
C MET A 535 15.24 -3.09 -13.43
N ASN A 536 14.39 -3.96 -14.00
CA ASN A 536 14.81 -5.32 -14.37
C ASN A 536 15.59 -5.37 -15.69
N ASN A 537 15.36 -4.43 -16.62
CA ASN A 537 16.12 -4.29 -17.86
C ASN A 537 17.51 -3.68 -17.63
N PHE A 538 17.65 -2.80 -16.63
CA PHE A 538 18.90 -2.13 -16.29
C PHE A 538 19.40 -2.48 -14.87
N PRO A 539 19.65 -3.77 -14.56
CA PRO A 539 20.01 -4.22 -13.22
C PRO A 539 21.36 -3.67 -12.73
N ASN A 540 22.19 -3.16 -13.66
CA ASN A 540 23.52 -2.63 -13.41
C ASN A 540 23.60 -1.10 -13.58
N ASN A 541 22.49 -0.39 -13.81
CA ASN A 541 22.49 1.09 -13.85
C ASN A 541 22.04 1.67 -12.50
N GLN A 542 22.98 2.27 -11.75
CA GLN A 542 22.70 2.78 -10.41
C GLN A 542 21.61 3.87 -10.36
N ASP A 543 21.47 4.71 -11.40
CA ASP A 543 20.48 5.78 -11.40
C ASP A 543 19.07 5.25 -11.67
N ILE A 544 18.87 4.33 -12.62
CA ILE A 544 17.58 3.66 -12.83
C ILE A 544 17.17 2.90 -11.57
N GLN A 545 18.12 2.19 -10.92
CA GLN A 545 17.86 1.53 -9.64
C GLN A 545 17.45 2.53 -8.53
N LYS A 546 18.22 3.60 -8.33
CA LYS A 546 17.97 4.64 -7.32
C LYS A 546 16.62 5.34 -7.52
N GLN A 547 16.37 5.86 -8.72
CA GLN A 547 15.13 6.57 -9.01
C GLN A 547 13.93 5.61 -9.00
N GLY A 548 14.09 4.35 -9.45
CA GLY A 548 13.07 3.32 -9.42
C GLY A 548 12.67 2.87 -8.00
N CYS A 549 13.65 2.59 -7.13
CA CYS A 549 13.38 2.29 -5.71
C CYS A 549 12.70 3.47 -5.01
N TRP A 550 13.14 4.71 -5.25
CA TRP A 550 12.50 5.91 -4.70
C TRP A 550 11.08 6.12 -5.28
N ALA A 551 10.85 5.84 -6.57
CA ALA A 551 9.51 5.92 -7.17
C ALA A 551 8.55 4.92 -6.50
N LEU A 552 8.94 3.65 -6.39
CA LEU A 552 8.16 2.62 -5.70
C LEU A 552 7.94 2.96 -4.22
N SER A 553 8.93 3.59 -3.57
CA SER A 553 8.85 4.10 -2.21
C SER A 553 7.76 5.18 -2.06
N ASN A 554 7.77 6.20 -2.93
CA ASN A 554 6.79 7.28 -2.95
C ASN A 554 5.37 6.78 -3.29
N ILE A 555 5.25 5.93 -4.32
CA ILE A 555 3.98 5.33 -4.77
C ILE A 555 3.31 4.49 -3.67
N ALA A 556 4.09 3.89 -2.76
CA ALA A 556 3.59 3.12 -1.62
C ALA A 556 3.15 3.97 -0.41
N ILE A 557 3.44 5.29 -0.36
CA ILE A 557 3.01 6.16 0.74
C ILE A 557 1.48 6.34 0.70
N GLY A 558 0.82 6.22 1.86
CA GLY A 558 -0.63 6.41 2.02
C GLY A 558 -1.52 5.31 1.42
N ASN A 559 -1.22 4.86 0.18
CA ASN A 559 -2.14 4.09 -0.63
C ASN A 559 -2.00 2.57 -0.48
N ASN A 560 -3.05 1.88 -0.01
CA ASN A 560 -3.02 0.43 0.21
C ASN A 560 -3.14 -0.42 -1.06
N GLU A 561 -3.84 0.06 -2.10
CA GLU A 561 -3.94 -0.65 -3.38
C GLU A 561 -2.60 -0.66 -4.11
N ASN A 562 -1.87 0.46 -4.07
CA ASN A 562 -0.51 0.57 -4.60
C ASN A 562 0.46 -0.42 -3.94
N LYS A 563 0.44 -0.52 -2.59
CA LYS A 563 1.25 -1.51 -1.84
C LYS A 563 0.94 -2.96 -2.24
N ILE A 564 -0.32 -3.26 -2.59
CA ILE A 564 -0.73 -4.58 -3.06
C ILE A 564 -0.25 -4.80 -4.51
N GLU A 565 -0.35 -3.79 -5.36
CA GLU A 565 0.05 -3.88 -6.77
C GLU A 565 1.57 -3.99 -6.95
N ILE A 566 2.36 -3.26 -6.16
CA ILE A 566 3.83 -3.41 -6.12
C ILE A 566 4.22 -4.85 -5.78
N ARG A 567 3.51 -5.52 -4.86
CA ARG A 567 3.74 -6.96 -4.59
C ARG A 567 3.33 -7.83 -5.79
N LYS A 568 2.12 -7.68 -6.32
CA LYS A 568 1.62 -8.48 -7.46
C LYS A 568 2.56 -8.40 -8.68
N LYS A 569 3.06 -7.20 -8.99
CA LYS A 569 3.99 -6.92 -10.09
C LYS A 569 5.45 -7.35 -9.78
N LYS A 570 5.68 -8.11 -8.70
CA LYS A 570 6.99 -8.63 -8.23
C LYS A 570 7.99 -7.56 -7.75
N GLY A 571 7.54 -6.32 -7.53
CA GLY A 571 8.40 -5.18 -7.16
C GLY A 571 9.21 -5.38 -5.88
N ILE A 572 8.70 -6.14 -4.90
CA ILE A 572 9.46 -6.55 -3.71
C ILE A 572 10.77 -7.28 -4.10
N SER A 573 10.70 -8.23 -5.04
CA SER A 573 11.89 -8.95 -5.51
C SER A 573 12.83 -8.06 -6.31
N THR A 574 12.31 -7.12 -7.10
CA THR A 574 13.13 -6.15 -7.85
C THR A 574 13.86 -5.16 -6.92
N ILE A 575 13.22 -4.68 -5.84
CA ILE A 575 13.88 -3.85 -4.81
C ILE A 575 15.00 -4.65 -4.10
N ILE A 576 14.76 -5.91 -3.74
CA ILE A 576 15.77 -6.77 -3.09
C ILE A 576 16.97 -7.01 -4.02
N LYS A 577 16.72 -7.28 -5.32
CA LYS A 577 17.79 -7.37 -6.34
C LYS A 577 18.57 -6.05 -6.44
N SER A 578 17.88 -4.91 -6.43
CA SER A 578 18.48 -3.59 -6.47
C SER A 578 19.49 -3.38 -5.33
N MET A 579 19.07 -3.68 -4.09
CA MET A 579 19.94 -3.60 -2.91
C MET A 579 21.11 -4.60 -2.94
N ASN A 580 20.89 -5.81 -3.46
CA ASN A 580 21.92 -6.85 -3.53
C ASN A 580 22.95 -6.57 -4.65
N ASN A 581 22.54 -5.92 -5.75
CA ASN A 581 23.44 -5.48 -6.82
C ASN A 581 24.28 -4.25 -6.42
N PHE A 582 23.72 -3.38 -5.57
CA PHE A 582 24.36 -2.14 -5.12
C PHE A 582 24.54 -2.07 -3.59
N PRO A 583 25.25 -3.04 -2.98
CA PRO A 583 25.39 -3.14 -1.52
C PRO A 583 26.12 -1.95 -0.89
N ASN A 584 26.83 -1.15 -1.70
CA ASN A 584 27.65 -0.01 -1.29
C ASN A 584 27.09 1.34 -1.79
N ASN A 585 25.90 1.40 -2.40
CA ASN A 585 25.26 2.66 -2.81
C ASN A 585 24.23 3.11 -1.77
N GLN A 586 24.58 4.12 -0.96
CA GLN A 586 23.74 4.55 0.16
C GLN A 586 22.33 5.00 -0.25
N ASP A 587 22.16 5.62 -1.42
CA ASP A 587 20.86 6.09 -1.90
C ASP A 587 19.93 4.90 -2.19
N ILE A 588 20.42 3.90 -2.95
CA ILE A 588 19.65 2.69 -3.28
C ILE A 588 19.27 1.96 -1.99
N GLN A 589 20.20 1.81 -1.05
CA GLN A 589 19.92 1.20 0.25
C GLN A 589 18.83 1.98 1.02
N ASN A 590 18.99 3.30 1.16
CA ASN A 590 18.07 4.17 1.90
C ASN A 590 16.65 4.16 1.33
N TYR A 591 16.50 4.42 0.02
CA TYR A 591 15.19 4.46 -0.63
C TYR A 591 14.49 3.09 -0.66
N SER A 592 15.27 1.99 -0.71
CA SER A 592 14.74 0.63 -0.63
C SER A 592 14.26 0.26 0.78
N CYS A 593 15.03 0.58 1.83
CA CYS A 593 14.57 0.44 3.22
C CYS A 593 13.30 1.27 3.45
N ARG A 594 13.26 2.53 2.99
CA ARG A 594 12.05 3.37 3.02
C ARG A 594 10.86 2.74 2.26
N ALA A 595 11.11 2.09 1.12
CA ALA A 595 10.07 1.38 0.40
C ALA A 595 9.52 0.20 1.22
N PHE A 596 10.36 -0.55 1.93
CA PHE A 596 9.88 -1.62 2.82
C PHE A 596 9.06 -1.10 4.00
N ILE A 597 9.38 0.05 4.61
CA ILE A 597 8.51 0.69 5.61
C ILE A 597 7.08 0.83 5.07
N ASN A 598 6.96 1.41 3.88
CA ASN A 598 5.67 1.72 3.25
C ASN A 598 4.92 0.46 2.79
N ILE A 599 5.63 -0.53 2.25
CA ILE A 599 5.07 -1.77 1.68
C ILE A 599 4.68 -2.79 2.76
N SER A 600 5.40 -2.84 3.89
CA SER A 600 5.27 -3.89 4.93
C SER A 600 4.03 -3.77 5.84
N VAL A 601 3.22 -2.71 5.73
CA VAL A 601 2.04 -2.58 6.62
C VAL A 601 0.99 -3.70 6.42
N ASN A 602 0.92 -4.33 5.24
CA ASN A 602 -0.01 -5.41 4.93
C ASN A 602 0.62 -6.80 5.16
N ASP A 603 -0.06 -7.76 5.79
CA ASP A 603 0.56 -9.05 6.20
C ASP A 603 1.02 -9.91 5.02
N LYS A 604 0.23 -9.96 3.94
CA LYS A 604 0.64 -10.63 2.68
C LYS A 604 1.91 -10.00 2.06
N ASN A 605 2.23 -8.75 2.41
CA ASN A 605 3.48 -8.11 2.02
C ASN A 605 4.61 -8.41 3.03
N LYS A 606 4.34 -8.42 4.35
CA LYS A 606 5.30 -8.88 5.37
C LYS A 606 5.85 -10.28 5.07
N ILE A 607 4.95 -11.20 4.73
CA ILE A 607 5.29 -12.60 4.40
C ILE A 607 6.07 -12.69 3.08
N GLU A 608 5.73 -11.88 2.06
CA GLU A 608 6.47 -11.87 0.80
C GLU A 608 7.89 -11.30 0.97
N ILE A 609 8.08 -10.24 1.78
CA ILE A 609 9.40 -9.69 2.09
C ILE A 609 10.29 -10.76 2.74
N ARG A 610 9.75 -11.54 3.68
CA ARG A 610 10.45 -12.69 4.28
C ARG A 610 10.77 -13.76 3.22
N LYS A 611 9.78 -14.21 2.45
CA LYS A 611 9.92 -15.25 1.39
C LYS A 611 10.74 -14.83 0.15
N LYS A 612 11.44 -13.69 0.21
CA LYS A 612 12.38 -13.19 -0.80
C LYS A 612 13.71 -12.74 -0.19
N ASP A 613 14.02 -13.17 1.04
CA ASP A 613 15.24 -12.85 1.81
C ASP A 613 15.39 -11.36 2.17
N GLY A 614 14.31 -10.58 2.06
CA GLY A 614 14.33 -9.13 2.29
C GLY A 614 14.72 -8.74 3.72
N ILE A 615 14.44 -9.59 4.70
CA ILE A 615 14.91 -9.41 6.09
C ILE A 615 16.45 -9.47 6.13
N SER A 616 17.06 -10.47 5.47
CA SER A 616 18.53 -10.57 5.36
C SER A 616 19.12 -9.38 4.61
N THR A 617 18.48 -8.93 3.53
CA THR A 617 18.95 -7.77 2.75
C THR A 617 18.85 -6.45 3.53
N ILE A 618 17.80 -6.22 4.34
CA ILE A 618 17.74 -5.04 5.24
C ILE A 618 18.83 -5.12 6.33
N ILE A 619 19.02 -6.30 6.94
CA ILE A 619 20.06 -6.52 7.96
C ILE A 619 21.48 -6.31 7.38
N LYS A 620 21.74 -6.74 6.14
CA LYS A 620 22.99 -6.45 5.41
C LYS A 620 23.14 -4.95 5.14
N SER A 621 22.09 -4.29 4.68
CA SER A 621 22.04 -2.84 4.42
C SER A 621 22.49 -2.03 5.64
N MET A 622 21.91 -2.33 6.81
CA MET A 622 22.27 -1.70 8.08
C MET A 622 23.70 -2.04 8.55
N ASN A 623 24.18 -3.26 8.33
CA ASN A 623 25.56 -3.62 8.67
C ASN A 623 26.61 -2.95 7.77
N ASN A 624 26.31 -2.73 6.49
CA ASN A 624 27.20 -2.02 5.56
C ASN A 624 27.28 -0.52 5.86
N PHE A 625 26.24 0.07 6.45
CA PHE A 625 26.13 1.51 6.68
C PHE A 625 25.90 1.86 8.17
N PRO A 626 26.76 1.41 9.10
CA PRO A 626 26.56 1.58 10.55
C PRO A 626 26.53 3.04 11.00
N ASN A 627 27.06 3.95 10.17
CA ASN A 627 27.18 5.38 10.43
C ASN A 627 26.24 6.23 9.53
N ASN A 628 25.36 5.63 8.71
CA ASN A 628 24.35 6.38 7.96
C ASN A 628 23.02 6.41 8.75
N GLN A 629 22.70 7.59 9.30
CA GLN A 629 21.55 7.81 10.16
C GLN A 629 20.20 7.45 9.52
N ASP A 630 20.02 7.72 8.22
CA ASP A 630 18.78 7.39 7.51
C ASP A 630 18.63 5.90 7.22
N ILE A 631 19.72 5.21 6.84
CA ILE A 631 19.69 3.75 6.63
C ILE A 631 19.41 3.02 7.94
N GLN A 632 20.01 3.45 9.07
CA GLN A 632 19.69 2.87 10.38
C GLN A 632 18.24 3.11 10.77
N LYS A 633 17.76 4.36 10.71
CA LYS A 633 16.36 4.73 10.99
C LYS A 633 15.37 3.91 10.16
N ASN A 634 15.58 3.88 8.84
CA ASN A 634 14.66 3.24 7.91
C ASN A 634 14.75 1.71 7.98
N GLY A 635 15.93 1.16 8.29
CA GLY A 635 16.13 -0.27 8.57
C GLY A 635 15.42 -0.71 9.84
N CYS A 636 15.62 0.00 10.97
CA CYS A 636 14.89 -0.25 12.22
C CYS A 636 13.38 -0.23 11.99
N TRP A 637 12.84 0.81 11.33
CA TRP A 637 11.40 0.93 11.11
C TRP A 637 10.86 -0.16 10.17
N ALA A 638 11.59 -0.52 9.11
CA ALA A 638 11.21 -1.62 8.23
C ALA A 638 11.16 -2.95 9.00
N LEU A 639 12.21 -3.26 9.79
CA LEU A 639 12.28 -4.46 10.62
C LEU A 639 11.16 -4.48 11.67
N SER A 640 10.86 -3.36 12.35
CA SER A 640 9.72 -3.25 13.28
C SER A 640 8.40 -3.62 12.60
N ASN A 641 8.09 -3.03 11.44
CA ASN A 641 6.85 -3.30 10.71
C ASN A 641 6.75 -4.76 10.24
N ILE A 642 7.88 -5.34 9.83
CA ILE A 642 7.98 -6.74 9.40
C ILE A 642 7.84 -7.69 10.61
N ALA A 643 8.35 -7.32 11.79
CA ALA A 643 8.30 -8.07 13.06
C ALA A 643 6.91 -8.13 13.71
N ALA A 644 5.86 -7.61 13.08
CA ALA A 644 4.46 -7.83 13.51
C ALA A 644 3.89 -9.18 13.04
N ASN A 645 4.75 -10.18 12.78
CA ASN A 645 4.39 -11.55 12.42
C ASN A 645 5.43 -12.52 13.02
N ASN A 646 4.97 -13.63 13.62
CA ASN A 646 5.82 -14.51 14.43
C ASN A 646 6.92 -15.23 13.64
N GLU A 647 6.66 -15.66 12.40
CA GLU A 647 7.70 -16.26 11.54
C GLU A 647 8.79 -15.25 11.21
N ASN A 648 8.39 -14.00 10.95
CA ASN A 648 9.31 -12.90 10.69
C ASN A 648 10.14 -12.55 11.93
N GLN A 649 9.54 -12.56 13.14
CA GLN A 649 10.27 -12.36 14.39
C GLN A 649 11.36 -13.41 14.57
N ILE A 650 11.04 -14.69 14.37
CA ILE A 650 12.00 -15.80 14.46
C ILE A 650 13.15 -15.60 13.46
N GLU A 651 12.85 -15.18 12.22
CA GLU A 651 13.88 -14.95 11.22
C GLU A 651 14.78 -13.73 11.52
N ILE A 652 14.22 -12.66 12.09
CA ILE A 652 14.99 -11.48 12.55
C ILE A 652 15.90 -11.87 13.73
N LYS A 653 15.38 -12.62 14.71
CA LYS A 653 16.17 -13.15 15.84
C LYS A 653 17.32 -14.03 15.33
N ARG A 654 17.04 -14.96 14.41
CA ARG A 654 18.02 -15.87 13.76
C ARG A 654 19.12 -15.15 12.97
N LEU A 655 18.84 -13.95 12.47
CA LEU A 655 19.78 -13.11 11.70
C LEU A 655 20.50 -12.07 12.58
N ASN A 656 20.52 -12.26 13.91
CA ASN A 656 21.11 -11.37 14.91
C ASN A 656 20.55 -9.93 14.89
N GLY A 657 19.30 -9.77 14.46
CA GLY A 657 18.64 -8.47 14.34
C GLY A 657 18.59 -7.70 15.67
N ASN A 658 18.39 -8.39 16.80
CA ASN A 658 18.35 -7.76 18.14
C ASN A 658 19.63 -6.94 18.43
N GLU A 659 20.80 -7.54 18.23
CA GLU A 659 22.09 -6.88 18.53
C GLU A 659 22.44 -5.81 17.50
N LEU A 660 22.01 -5.98 16.24
CA LEU A 660 22.11 -4.93 15.22
C LEU A 660 21.26 -3.70 15.56
N ILE A 661 20.02 -3.89 16.03
CA ILE A 661 19.13 -2.80 16.46
C ILE A 661 19.74 -2.07 17.67
N LYS A 662 20.21 -2.80 18.69
CA LYS A 662 20.93 -2.21 19.83
C LYS A 662 22.18 -1.44 19.39
N LYS A 663 22.97 -1.97 18.46
CA LYS A 663 24.15 -1.30 17.90
C LYS A 663 23.77 -0.02 17.14
N ALA A 664 22.70 -0.04 16.35
CA ALA A 664 22.18 1.14 15.68
C ALA A 664 21.74 2.23 16.67
N MET A 665 21.06 1.84 17.76
CA MET A 665 20.68 2.74 18.85
C MET A 665 21.91 3.30 19.59
N ASN A 666 22.90 2.48 19.92
CA ASN A 666 24.13 2.90 20.59
C ASN A 666 25.02 3.80 19.73
N ASN A 667 25.00 3.63 18.40
CA ASN A 667 25.68 4.51 17.45
C ASN A 667 25.01 5.89 17.34
N PHE A 668 23.70 6.00 17.65
CA PHE A 668 22.91 7.21 17.47
C PHE A 668 22.04 7.55 18.71
N PRO A 669 22.65 7.72 19.90
CA PRO A 669 21.91 7.89 21.17
C PRO A 669 20.96 9.10 21.14
N ASN A 670 21.38 10.18 20.48
CA ASN A 670 20.62 11.42 20.39
C ASN A 670 19.53 11.44 19.28
N ASN A 671 19.51 10.45 18.38
CA ASN A 671 18.49 10.40 17.32
C ASN A 671 17.21 9.71 17.82
N LYS A 672 16.24 10.53 18.23
CA LYS A 672 14.90 10.09 18.70
C LYS A 672 14.24 9.08 17.76
N ASP A 673 14.34 9.24 16.44
CA ASP A 673 13.76 8.30 15.48
C ASP A 673 14.39 6.91 15.59
N ILE A 674 15.72 6.82 15.70
CA ILE A 674 16.42 5.52 15.81
C ILE A 674 16.10 4.87 17.16
N GLN A 675 16.07 5.64 18.25
CA GLN A 675 15.72 5.11 19.57
C GLN A 675 14.28 4.57 19.59
N GLU A 676 13.30 5.34 19.11
CA GLU A 676 11.90 4.95 19.09
C GLU A 676 11.65 3.74 18.17
N LYS A 677 12.12 3.79 16.91
CA LYS A 677 11.92 2.69 15.96
C LYS A 677 12.74 1.45 16.32
N GLY A 678 13.86 1.61 17.02
CA GLY A 678 14.65 0.54 17.62
C GLY A 678 13.89 -0.15 18.76
N ASN A 679 13.39 0.60 19.74
CA ASN A 679 12.56 0.08 20.83
C ASN A 679 11.32 -0.65 20.29
N TRP A 680 10.58 -0.06 19.33
CA TRP A 680 9.45 -0.72 18.66
C TRP A 680 9.84 -2.00 17.90
N THR A 681 11.12 -2.23 17.62
CA THR A 681 11.61 -3.48 17.04
C THR A 681 11.90 -4.50 18.14
N LEU A 682 12.63 -4.09 19.19
CA LEU A 682 12.98 -4.95 20.33
C LEU A 682 11.71 -5.43 21.09
N GLU A 683 10.76 -4.56 21.38
CA GLU A 683 9.45 -4.90 21.99
C GLU A 683 8.63 -5.92 21.18
N ARG A 684 8.89 -6.04 19.87
CA ARG A 684 8.24 -7.03 18.98
C ARG A 684 9.05 -8.31 18.84
N LEU A 685 10.28 -8.34 19.34
CA LEU A 685 11.20 -9.49 19.33
C LEU A 685 11.45 -10.07 20.74
N GLU A 686 10.95 -9.42 21.79
CA GLU A 686 10.80 -9.97 23.13
C GLU A 686 9.46 -10.71 23.32
N LYS A 687 8.55 -10.58 22.35
CA LYS A 687 7.34 -11.40 22.17
C LYS A 687 7.61 -12.60 21.25
#